data_AF-D1AY83-F1
#
_entry.id   AF-D1AY83-F1
#
_cell.length_a   1.000
_cell.length_b   1.000
_cell.length_c   1.000
_cell.angle_alpha   90.00
_cell.angle_beta   90.00
_cell.angle_gamma   90.00
#
_symmetry.space_group_name_H-M   'P 1'
#
loop_
_entity.id
_entity.type
_entity.pdbx_description
1 polymer ?
#
loop_
_entity_poly.entity_id
_entity_poly.type
_entity_poly.pdbx_seq_one_letter_code
_entity_poly.pdbx_strand_id
1 'polypeptide(L)'
;MKISLISDNKYINGRVNYYVKGESSEKIDIDKIDTEKPLKNKVIDYNFSVNPIPDSKVSISFDLYGQDKNFDYGPTIRYANGNIYSDVSVLFNNSKSSYDINNELDKIKHTAPGYDKVEYFKRWTLKEYFKDTDSFIEASKYDGDSVNLSNAEVSGKKGTIRILGYHSGSLYGDSLIRYVAKSVFDEIHANPYFDEISDIIKSFENDRRPFVADFILNALRYKKVMYELENKNQINNIMKKIVKNIYRKSGIGIDRKYSSVGIWSQTPEDFRYLLPEFYDYFDYSKINFDDLNPDYLYTGIKRVQIPKAEARASIQPQFRSSALPNPQDQDYFELVEKFHTFDNDIRDYLISGLYRELELEKIKSISKLGAWDFIKDTFVGSPISLTVHGELKLIQKAIKDPYEIKSLDILRGLYLHQSEKGKNVLEYEENLKEYFSDVDLNDNIAKYTPKIRINLGYINRNNKLGISVLLNDSVNVDSKKYSYTKKSHNLTIDSMYKKGVLDLSSKIKLEFSENDLSKKDNKLKYVYDTISLNTDTYFGFNIPATKKLNLLLGLRHIGQYGWINPKSAMKDGKEITWNIAKRYEYYNPIGKDDKTIIVSETTEKNLVDKEYERIKKDNKKEKLKRDIHQSDYIKTVESKSVKALYEMYNIISPRLTVIYRTYENIIFSSHLELPVGFRNFSPAGIKGMYSGEIKYLIDDSYKDMLFTTKNPIKFKSSGYVEGGAILGNEPGYYFSYKAMADISFLRGDIKGNDKNIDFNFSLNPLMVNLPIKPRLIISKDDTDISTRFGLEYSKGTEFSTIVGFKYIFKSKKNIIEDELKPNILKILSYRNDNEYNKVKAALSDISFNDKLEYIITPFVDIKKEEGNFRLNIKADSIKIMNVVEKKEINSEVKTKNNYFAWSYQDYAWYSFNNSYNYFGDVKKEEKTVNKNETKSLEHEKYDIDIEAEYGQEKGINFNLNIALGYNETKLKDIKEEIKRVETKSKVISIESTKKFINDTDIQNGIGNEVAINEKSLLASLEAFSKYKGAKYHDIYITHKNPFATSYRKITEIELREILAIPYKIEESRIVEENIFLHARRININLDTYLGYSLNPTENINVSLGMRYKLNGRYESTNKIILKNIKLYGSRHFSFDSAIIPEIKMTYKLIHNLKARISAELPMYFKNKDFKEVKFNIKTGLEYKW
;
A
#
# COMPACT_ATOMS: atom_id res chain seq x y z
N MET A 1 -9.83 7.85 -29.15
CA MET A 1 -9.27 7.89 -30.54
C MET A 1 -9.90 9.04 -31.33
N LYS A 2 -9.06 9.88 -31.96
CA LYS A 2 -9.45 11.05 -32.75
C LYS A 2 -8.92 10.93 -34.18
N ILE A 3 -9.76 11.25 -35.17
CA ILE A 3 -9.39 11.40 -36.59
C ILE A 3 -9.58 12.88 -36.95
N SER A 4 -8.62 13.49 -37.65
CA SER A 4 -8.71 14.89 -38.08
C SER A 4 -8.54 15.00 -39.59
N LEU A 5 -9.47 15.67 -40.26
CA LEU A 5 -9.35 16.13 -41.63
C LEU A 5 -9.05 17.63 -41.60
N ILE A 6 -7.97 18.06 -42.23
CA ILE A 6 -7.45 19.44 -42.17
C ILE A 6 -7.26 19.92 -43.61
N SER A 7 -7.66 21.16 -43.89
CA SER A 7 -7.38 21.86 -45.14
C SER A 7 -6.75 23.20 -44.82
N ASP A 8 -5.52 23.39 -45.27
CA ASP A 8 -4.80 24.68 -45.23
C ASP A 8 -4.96 25.45 -46.56
N ASN A 9 -5.92 25.05 -47.40
CA ASN A 9 -6.20 25.72 -48.68
C ASN A 9 -6.73 27.14 -48.43
N LYS A 10 -6.18 28.13 -49.14
CA LYS A 10 -6.57 29.54 -48.97
C LYS A 10 -8.06 29.83 -49.22
N TYR A 11 -8.74 29.03 -50.04
CA TYR A 11 -10.17 29.18 -50.33
C TYR A 11 -11.09 28.43 -49.34
N ILE A 12 -10.60 27.32 -48.78
CA ILE A 12 -11.34 26.49 -47.80
C ILE A 12 -10.35 26.11 -46.70
N ASN A 13 -10.31 26.91 -45.64
CA ASN A 13 -9.38 26.73 -44.52
C ASN A 13 -10.13 26.21 -43.29
N GLY A 14 -9.66 25.12 -42.70
CA GLY A 14 -10.21 24.62 -41.45
C GLY A 14 -9.95 23.16 -41.16
N ARG A 15 -10.69 22.64 -40.18
CA ARG A 15 -10.58 21.25 -39.71
C ARG A 15 -11.92 20.66 -39.27
N VAL A 16 -12.07 19.38 -39.56
CA VAL A 16 -13.13 18.51 -39.04
C VAL A 16 -12.45 17.44 -38.18
N ASN A 17 -12.92 17.25 -36.95
CA ASN A 17 -12.41 16.27 -36.01
C ASN A 17 -13.52 15.28 -35.67
N TYR A 18 -13.28 13.99 -35.89
CA TYR A 18 -14.19 12.90 -35.55
C TYR A 18 -13.62 12.08 -34.39
N TYR A 19 -14.44 11.83 -33.37
CA TYR A 19 -14.04 11.17 -32.13
C TYR A 19 -14.76 9.82 -32.00
N VAL A 20 -14.02 8.73 -32.17
CA VAL A 20 -14.57 7.36 -32.27
C VAL A 20 -14.91 6.78 -30.89
N LYS A 21 -14.11 7.12 -29.88
CA LYS A 21 -14.29 6.78 -28.46
C LYS A 21 -13.55 7.83 -27.63
N GLY A 22 -14.25 8.45 -26.68
CA GLY A 22 -13.69 9.30 -25.63
C GLY A 22 -13.77 8.58 -24.28
N GLU A 23 -12.95 8.99 -23.31
CA GLU A 23 -13.03 8.50 -21.93
C GLU A 23 -13.60 9.57 -20.99
N SER A 24 -14.44 9.10 -20.06
CA SER A 24 -15.36 9.87 -19.22
C SER A 24 -16.41 10.73 -19.95
N SER A 25 -17.65 10.67 -19.46
CA SER A 25 -18.73 11.57 -19.88
C SER A 25 -18.59 12.98 -19.30
N GLU A 26 -17.84 13.14 -18.22
CA GLU A 26 -17.62 14.41 -17.51
C GLU A 26 -16.17 14.51 -16.99
N LYS A 27 -15.59 15.70 -17.03
CA LYS A 27 -14.28 16.00 -16.42
C LYS A 27 -14.45 17.08 -15.38
N ILE A 28 -14.11 16.77 -14.13
CA ILE A 28 -14.33 17.65 -12.99
C ILE A 28 -12.98 18.13 -12.44
N ASP A 29 -12.96 19.37 -11.99
CA ASP A 29 -11.84 20.03 -11.32
C ASP A 29 -10.48 19.75 -11.97
N ILE A 30 -9.61 18.95 -11.37
CA ILE A 30 -8.23 18.77 -11.86
C ILE A 30 -8.16 17.97 -13.17
N ASP A 31 -9.21 17.20 -13.49
CA ASP A 31 -9.33 16.48 -14.76
C ASP A 31 -9.62 17.41 -15.94
N LYS A 32 -10.08 18.65 -15.70
CA LYS A 32 -10.33 19.67 -16.75
C LYS A 32 -9.04 20.09 -17.48
N ILE A 33 -7.86 19.79 -16.96
CA ILE A 33 -6.56 20.07 -17.62
C ILE A 33 -6.24 19.08 -18.73
N ASP A 34 -6.70 17.85 -18.59
CA ASP A 34 -6.49 16.84 -19.61
C ASP A 34 -7.28 17.21 -20.87
N THR A 35 -6.52 17.51 -21.93
CA THR A 35 -6.97 18.10 -23.19
C THR A 35 -7.83 17.16 -24.03
N GLU A 36 -7.91 15.87 -23.68
CA GLU A 36 -8.92 14.98 -24.26
C GLU A 36 -10.33 15.44 -23.86
N LYS A 37 -11.19 15.75 -24.83
CA LYS A 37 -12.54 16.25 -24.51
C LYS A 37 -13.42 15.14 -23.90
N PRO A 38 -14.23 15.44 -22.87
CA PRO A 38 -15.30 14.54 -22.45
C PRO A 38 -16.35 14.53 -23.56
N LEU A 39 -16.44 13.41 -24.28
CA LEU A 39 -17.30 13.27 -25.45
C LEU A 39 -18.02 11.93 -25.40
N LYS A 40 -19.32 11.95 -25.70
CA LYS A 40 -20.09 10.72 -25.96
C LYS A 40 -19.48 10.00 -27.17
N ASN A 41 -19.69 8.68 -27.26
CA ASN A 41 -19.20 7.90 -28.39
C ASN A 41 -19.74 8.47 -29.72
N LYS A 42 -18.84 8.77 -30.68
CA LYS A 42 -19.13 9.33 -32.02
C LYS A 42 -19.61 10.79 -32.02
N VAL A 43 -18.71 11.73 -31.71
CA VAL A 43 -18.92 13.18 -31.90
C VAL A 43 -18.09 13.72 -33.08
N ILE A 44 -18.63 14.70 -33.80
CA ILE A 44 -17.94 15.47 -34.84
C ILE A 44 -17.86 16.93 -34.38
N ASP A 45 -16.64 17.47 -34.28
CA ASP A 45 -16.38 18.91 -34.16
C ASP A 45 -15.92 19.45 -35.52
N TYR A 46 -16.40 20.60 -35.97
CA TYR A 46 -15.90 21.25 -37.18
C TYR A 46 -15.71 22.76 -36.99
N ASN A 47 -14.67 23.28 -37.61
CA ASN A 47 -14.38 24.70 -37.67
C ASN A 47 -13.68 24.96 -39.01
N PHE A 48 -14.42 25.52 -39.96
CA PHE A 48 -13.89 25.87 -41.27
C PHE A 48 -14.53 27.16 -41.81
N SER A 49 -13.75 27.85 -42.65
CA SER A 49 -14.13 29.08 -43.32
C SER A 49 -13.99 28.87 -44.83
N VAL A 50 -15.00 29.31 -45.57
CA VAL A 50 -14.96 29.38 -47.03
C VAL A 50 -14.74 30.83 -47.41
N ASN A 51 -13.58 31.13 -48.02
CA ASN A 51 -13.21 32.46 -48.47
C ASN A 51 -12.98 32.47 -50.00
N PRO A 52 -13.92 32.99 -50.81
CA PRO A 52 -13.79 33.01 -52.26
C PRO A 52 -12.71 33.98 -52.78
N ILE A 53 -12.28 34.98 -51.98
CA ILE A 53 -11.32 36.02 -52.42
C ILE A 53 -10.21 36.21 -51.36
N PRO A 54 -9.41 35.17 -51.05
CA PRO A 54 -8.48 35.18 -49.93
C PRO A 54 -7.25 36.08 -50.15
N ASP A 55 -6.97 36.45 -51.40
CA ASP A 55 -5.84 37.32 -51.75
C ASP A 55 -6.16 38.83 -51.61
N SER A 56 -7.42 39.18 -51.29
CA SER A 56 -7.83 40.57 -51.07
C SER A 56 -7.60 41.02 -49.61
N LYS A 57 -7.16 42.27 -49.43
CA LYS A 57 -7.01 42.89 -48.10
C LYS A 57 -8.32 42.96 -47.33
N VAL A 58 -9.45 43.03 -48.02
CA VAL A 58 -10.81 42.89 -47.46
C VAL A 58 -11.50 41.75 -48.19
N SER A 59 -11.91 40.72 -47.47
CA SER A 59 -12.63 39.58 -48.03
C SER A 59 -13.88 39.27 -47.20
N ILE A 60 -14.91 38.74 -47.85
CA ILE A 60 -16.10 38.22 -47.18
C ILE A 60 -15.99 36.70 -47.22
N SER A 61 -16.08 36.08 -46.06
CA SER A 61 -16.03 34.64 -45.88
C SER A 61 -17.30 34.14 -45.20
N PHE A 62 -17.58 32.85 -45.34
CA PHE A 62 -18.63 32.19 -44.59
C PHE A 62 -18.00 31.21 -43.61
N ASP A 63 -18.23 31.44 -42.32
CA ASP A 63 -17.65 30.64 -41.25
C ASP A 63 -18.67 29.64 -40.70
N LEU A 64 -18.21 28.42 -40.44
CA LEU A 64 -18.99 27.29 -39.95
C LEU A 64 -18.29 26.68 -38.73
N TYR A 65 -18.94 26.78 -37.56
CA TYR A 65 -18.46 26.26 -36.28
C TYR A 65 -19.47 25.28 -35.69
N GLY A 66 -19.02 24.07 -35.34
CA GLY A 66 -19.85 23.04 -34.72
C GLY A 66 -19.12 22.29 -33.62
N GLN A 67 -19.78 22.11 -32.48
CA GLN A 67 -19.29 21.34 -31.34
C GLN A 67 -20.48 20.72 -30.58
N ASP A 68 -20.46 19.39 -30.40
CA ASP A 68 -21.47 18.58 -29.71
C ASP A 68 -22.92 19.09 -29.86
N LYS A 69 -23.50 18.86 -31.04
CA LYS A 69 -24.84 19.28 -31.50
C LYS A 69 -25.11 20.79 -31.62
N ASN A 70 -24.26 21.66 -31.07
CA ASN A 70 -24.36 23.10 -31.29
C ASN A 70 -23.70 23.50 -32.62
N PHE A 71 -24.35 24.43 -33.35
CA PHE A 71 -23.93 24.89 -34.67
C PHE A 71 -24.11 26.40 -34.78
N ASP A 72 -22.99 27.12 -34.88
CA ASP A 72 -22.93 28.54 -35.23
C ASP A 72 -22.48 28.67 -36.70
N TYR A 73 -23.17 29.47 -37.49
CA TYR A 73 -22.79 29.78 -38.87
C TYR A 73 -23.03 31.25 -39.20
N GLY A 74 -22.27 31.80 -40.15
CA GLY A 74 -22.62 33.10 -40.71
C GLY A 74 -21.50 33.82 -41.47
N PRO A 75 -21.85 34.98 -42.06
CA PRO A 75 -20.89 35.80 -42.78
C PRO A 75 -19.89 36.43 -41.82
N THR A 76 -18.61 36.41 -42.24
CA THR A 76 -17.50 37.05 -41.56
C THR A 76 -16.78 37.98 -42.54
N ILE A 77 -16.79 39.28 -42.23
CA ILE A 77 -15.97 40.26 -42.92
C ILE A 77 -14.56 40.15 -42.35
N ARG A 78 -13.57 39.89 -43.20
CA ARG A 78 -12.16 39.74 -42.84
C ARG A 78 -11.35 40.85 -43.48
N TYR A 79 -10.59 41.58 -42.68
CA TYR A 79 -9.51 42.45 -43.13
C TYR A 79 -8.17 41.84 -42.72
N ALA A 80 -7.25 41.70 -43.67
CA ALA A 80 -5.90 41.21 -43.44
C ALA A 80 -4.89 42.04 -44.25
N ASN A 81 -3.86 42.56 -43.59
CA ASN A 81 -2.80 43.31 -44.25
C ASN A 81 -1.47 43.09 -43.51
N GLY A 82 -0.56 42.33 -44.13
CA GLY A 82 0.64 41.83 -43.46
C GLY A 82 0.28 40.94 -42.27
N ASN A 83 0.75 41.32 -41.08
CA ASN A 83 0.55 40.59 -39.82
C ASN A 83 -0.69 41.06 -39.02
N ILE A 84 -1.44 42.05 -39.49
CA ILE A 84 -2.63 42.58 -38.81
C ILE A 84 -3.89 41.94 -39.39
N TYR A 85 -4.80 41.51 -38.51
CA TYR A 85 -6.10 40.95 -38.88
C TYR A 85 -7.25 41.59 -38.09
N SER A 86 -8.42 41.63 -38.72
CA SER A 86 -9.70 42.01 -38.12
C SER A 86 -10.80 41.15 -38.73
N ASP A 87 -11.53 40.40 -37.91
CA ASP A 87 -12.68 39.60 -38.31
C ASP A 87 -13.93 40.10 -37.57
N VAL A 88 -15.01 40.38 -38.29
CA VAL A 88 -16.34 40.66 -37.72
C VAL A 88 -17.33 39.63 -38.25
N SER A 89 -17.80 38.75 -37.37
CA SER A 89 -18.75 37.68 -37.67
C SER A 89 -20.12 37.98 -37.05
N VAL A 90 -21.17 37.86 -37.85
CA VAL A 90 -22.54 37.73 -37.35
C VAL A 90 -22.87 36.25 -37.33
N LEU A 91 -23.02 35.67 -36.14
CA LEU A 91 -23.22 34.23 -35.95
C LEU A 91 -24.69 33.95 -35.65
N PHE A 92 -25.31 33.19 -36.54
CA PHE A 92 -26.63 32.60 -36.36
C PHE A 92 -26.46 31.21 -35.75
N ASN A 93 -27.25 30.90 -34.73
CA ASN A 93 -27.20 29.64 -34.00
C ASN A 93 -28.54 28.92 -34.16
N ASN A 94 -28.51 27.60 -34.41
CA ASN A 94 -29.73 26.79 -34.54
C ASN A 94 -29.76 25.73 -33.44
N SER A 95 -30.81 25.73 -32.60
CA SER A 95 -30.76 25.04 -31.31
C SER A 95 -31.19 23.57 -31.34
N LYS A 96 -30.56 22.77 -30.46
CA LYS A 96 -31.23 22.06 -29.35
C LYS A 96 -30.24 21.13 -28.61
N SER A 97 -29.60 21.68 -27.58
CA SER A 97 -29.03 20.90 -26.47
C SER A 97 -29.80 21.21 -25.18
N SER A 98 -29.70 20.32 -24.20
CA SER A 98 -30.20 20.56 -22.85
C SER A 98 -29.36 21.59 -22.11
N TYR A 99 -29.98 22.32 -21.18
CA TYR A 99 -29.31 23.24 -20.26
C TYR A 99 -29.55 22.82 -18.81
N ASP A 100 -28.45 22.59 -18.07
CA ASP A 100 -28.45 22.19 -16.66
C ASP A 100 -28.40 23.43 -15.75
N ILE A 101 -29.43 23.58 -14.90
CA ILE A 101 -29.63 24.72 -14.00
C ILE A 101 -29.09 24.46 -12.59
N ASN A 102 -28.68 23.23 -12.26
CA ASN A 102 -28.05 22.95 -10.95
C ASN A 102 -26.81 23.81 -10.71
N ASN A 103 -26.02 24.06 -11.77
CA ASN A 103 -24.86 24.95 -11.74
C ASN A 103 -25.21 26.40 -11.34
N GLU A 104 -26.45 26.85 -11.52
CA GLU A 104 -26.88 28.20 -11.12
C GLU A 104 -27.36 28.22 -9.66
N LEU A 105 -28.06 27.18 -9.20
CA LEU A 105 -28.43 27.01 -7.78
C LEU A 105 -27.19 26.91 -6.89
N ASP A 106 -26.15 26.21 -7.34
CA ASP A 106 -24.88 26.06 -6.62
C ASP A 106 -24.16 27.41 -6.43
N LYS A 107 -24.34 28.39 -7.32
CA LYS A 107 -23.81 29.75 -7.14
C LYS A 107 -24.63 30.57 -6.14
N ILE A 108 -25.96 30.45 -6.20
CA ILE A 108 -26.90 31.22 -5.36
C ILE A 108 -26.67 30.94 -3.87
N LYS A 109 -26.37 29.69 -3.47
CA LYS A 109 -26.15 29.35 -2.05
C LYS A 109 -25.06 30.19 -1.37
N HIS A 110 -24.05 30.64 -2.14
CA HIS A 110 -22.93 31.43 -1.62
C HIS A 110 -23.28 32.88 -1.27
N THR A 111 -24.47 33.39 -1.63
CA THR A 111 -24.90 34.74 -1.23
C THR A 111 -25.34 34.83 0.24
N ALA A 112 -25.38 33.72 0.97
CA ALA A 112 -25.68 33.72 2.40
C ALA A 112 -24.63 34.52 3.20
N PRO A 113 -25.02 35.47 4.07
CA PRO A 113 -24.11 36.31 4.84
C PRO A 113 -23.58 35.57 6.09
N GLY A 114 -22.47 36.07 6.64
CA GLY A 114 -21.89 35.63 7.90
C GLY A 114 -20.40 35.95 7.99
N TYR A 115 -19.81 35.83 9.18
CA TYR A 115 -18.37 35.93 9.36
C TYR A 115 -17.66 34.69 8.77
N ASP A 116 -16.68 34.92 7.88
CA ASP A 116 -16.04 33.85 7.08
C ASP A 116 -14.98 33.06 7.88
N LYS A 117 -14.40 33.68 8.92
CA LYS A 117 -13.33 33.09 9.73
C LYS A 117 -13.89 32.13 10.78
N VAL A 118 -13.24 30.97 10.94
CA VAL A 118 -13.52 30.03 12.04
C VAL A 118 -13.00 30.60 13.36
N GLU A 119 -13.87 30.66 14.37
CA GLU A 119 -13.55 31.16 15.71
C GLU A 119 -13.35 29.99 16.67
N TYR A 120 -12.11 29.78 17.12
CA TYR A 120 -11.71 28.63 17.94
C TYR A 120 -11.71 28.94 19.45
N PHE A 121 -12.10 27.96 20.26
CA PHE A 121 -12.08 28.04 21.71
C PHE A 121 -10.67 27.92 22.32
N LYS A 122 -10.57 28.13 23.64
CA LYS A 122 -9.35 27.92 24.43
C LYS A 122 -8.73 26.55 24.13
N ARG A 123 -7.40 26.48 24.08
CA ARG A 123 -6.67 25.21 23.89
C ARG A 123 -6.66 24.37 25.15
N TRP A 124 -6.64 23.05 24.99
CA TRP A 124 -6.48 22.11 26.10
C TRP A 124 -5.10 22.29 26.74
N THR A 125 -5.06 22.56 28.04
CA THR A 125 -3.83 22.71 28.85
C THR A 125 -3.70 21.60 29.88
N LEU A 126 -2.48 21.37 30.38
CA LEU A 126 -2.26 20.39 31.45
C LEU A 126 -2.73 20.98 32.78
N LYS A 127 -3.56 20.23 33.52
CA LYS A 127 -3.98 20.56 34.88
C LYS A 127 -2.78 20.80 35.77
N GLU A 128 -2.85 21.82 36.63
CA GLU A 128 -1.76 22.25 37.52
C GLU A 128 -1.15 21.10 38.34
N TYR A 129 -1.99 20.34 39.05
CA TYR A 129 -1.58 19.16 39.83
C TYR A 129 -0.78 18.11 39.03
N PHE A 130 -1.01 18.02 37.72
CA PHE A 130 -0.38 17.05 36.84
C PHE A 130 0.90 17.56 36.15
N LYS A 131 1.30 18.82 36.39
CA LYS A 131 2.57 19.38 35.87
C LYS A 131 3.79 18.81 36.59
N ASP A 132 3.66 18.55 37.89
CA ASP A 132 4.77 18.24 38.80
C ASP A 132 4.68 16.81 39.41
N THR A 133 3.98 15.88 38.77
CA THR A 133 3.77 14.50 39.30
C THR A 133 4.84 13.52 38.79
N ASP A 134 5.92 13.33 39.55
CA ASP A 134 7.14 12.70 39.03
C ASP A 134 7.12 11.16 38.83
N SER A 135 6.33 10.38 39.58
CA SER A 135 6.30 8.90 39.40
C SER A 135 5.05 8.16 39.89
N PHE A 136 4.35 8.65 40.92
CA PHE A 136 3.23 7.94 41.54
C PHE A 136 2.00 8.84 41.72
N ILE A 137 0.82 8.24 41.74
CA ILE A 137 -0.47 8.91 42.01
C ILE A 137 -1.36 8.01 42.87
N GLU A 138 -2.11 8.58 43.81
CA GLU A 138 -3.12 7.84 44.60
C GLU A 138 -4.17 7.21 43.68
N ALA A 139 -4.55 5.96 43.92
CA ALA A 139 -5.49 5.23 43.07
C ALA A 139 -6.87 5.89 43.02
N SER A 140 -7.33 6.41 44.17
CA SER A 140 -8.58 7.18 44.31
C SER A 140 -8.58 8.48 43.50
N LYS A 141 -7.46 9.23 43.51
CA LYS A 141 -7.29 10.45 42.70
C LYS A 141 -7.20 10.13 41.21
N TYR A 142 -6.50 9.06 40.84
CA TYR A 142 -6.40 8.64 39.44
C TYR A 142 -7.75 8.19 38.87
N ASP A 143 -8.53 7.35 39.57
CA ASP A 143 -9.84 6.93 39.08
C ASP A 143 -10.84 8.10 39.07
N GLY A 144 -10.83 8.94 40.11
CA GLY A 144 -11.66 10.15 40.20
C GLY A 144 -11.42 11.21 39.12
N ASP A 145 -10.20 11.30 38.57
CA ASP A 145 -9.80 12.31 37.60
C ASP A 145 -10.57 12.23 36.26
N SER A 146 -10.96 13.40 35.75
CA SER A 146 -11.68 13.62 34.49
C SER A 146 -11.40 15.02 33.94
N VAL A 147 -11.60 15.24 32.65
CA VAL A 147 -11.29 16.51 31.97
C VAL A 147 -12.10 17.69 32.55
N ASN A 148 -11.42 18.81 32.81
CA ASN A 148 -12.04 20.06 33.22
C ASN A 148 -12.47 20.86 31.97
N LEU A 149 -13.74 20.72 31.60
CA LEU A 149 -14.34 21.32 30.41
C LEU A 149 -14.54 22.84 30.51
N SER A 150 -14.66 23.38 31.73
CA SER A 150 -14.84 24.82 31.93
C SER A 150 -13.53 25.60 31.75
N ASN A 151 -12.39 25.01 32.12
CA ASN A 151 -11.09 25.62 31.93
C ASN A 151 -10.33 25.10 30.69
N ALA A 152 -10.85 24.08 30.01
CA ALA A 152 -10.12 23.28 29.02
C ALA A 152 -8.82 22.67 29.57
N GLU A 153 -8.89 21.92 30.68
CA GLU A 153 -7.70 21.28 31.29
C GLU A 153 -7.81 19.75 31.37
N VAL A 154 -6.73 19.07 30.97
CA VAL A 154 -6.60 17.60 30.97
C VAL A 154 -5.48 17.15 31.92
N SER A 155 -5.50 15.89 32.37
CA SER A 155 -4.39 15.31 33.15
C SER A 155 -3.26 14.73 32.30
N GLY A 156 -3.46 14.60 30.99
CA GLY A 156 -2.52 13.88 30.12
C GLY A 156 -2.49 12.36 30.38
N LYS A 157 -3.42 11.83 31.18
CA LYS A 157 -3.61 10.40 31.45
C LYS A 157 -4.93 9.91 30.83
N LYS A 158 -5.25 8.61 30.91
CA LYS A 158 -6.48 8.00 30.32
C LYS A 158 -6.72 8.40 28.85
N GLY A 159 -5.65 8.45 28.04
CA GLY A 159 -5.70 8.88 26.63
C GLY A 159 -5.83 10.39 26.37
N THR A 160 -6.09 11.23 27.39
CA THR A 160 -6.37 12.68 27.23
C THR A 160 -5.17 13.51 26.76
N ILE A 161 -3.94 12.98 26.79
CA ILE A 161 -2.76 13.62 26.18
C ILE A 161 -2.95 13.90 24.68
N ARG A 162 -3.77 13.09 23.99
CA ARG A 162 -4.08 13.22 22.55
C ARG A 162 -4.71 14.57 22.19
N ILE A 163 -5.37 15.23 23.15
CA ILE A 163 -6.09 16.50 22.92
C ILE A 163 -5.31 17.72 23.44
N LEU A 164 -4.23 17.51 24.21
CA LEU A 164 -3.40 18.58 24.76
C LEU A 164 -2.82 19.48 23.66
N GLY A 165 -2.91 20.80 23.84
CA GLY A 165 -2.45 21.80 22.87
C GLY A 165 -3.40 22.08 21.70
N TYR A 166 -4.38 21.22 21.43
CA TYR A 166 -5.42 21.47 20.43
C TYR A 166 -6.51 22.40 20.97
N HIS A 167 -7.23 23.10 20.08
CA HIS A 167 -8.39 23.92 20.45
C HIS A 167 -9.53 23.03 20.95
N SER A 168 -10.20 23.43 22.03
CA SER A 168 -11.31 22.66 22.63
C SER A 168 -12.61 22.66 21.81
N GLY A 169 -12.64 23.39 20.70
CA GLY A 169 -13.73 23.41 19.73
C GLY A 169 -13.75 24.71 18.92
N SER A 170 -14.89 25.03 18.31
CA SER A 170 -15.13 26.29 17.59
C SER A 170 -16.57 26.77 17.71
N LEU A 171 -16.80 28.08 17.70
CA LEU A 171 -18.09 28.71 18.07
C LEU A 171 -19.29 28.28 17.21
N TYR A 172 -19.10 28.05 15.90
CA TYR A 172 -20.18 27.62 14.99
C TYR A 172 -20.07 26.16 14.56
N GLY A 173 -19.06 25.44 15.08
CA GLY A 173 -18.79 24.05 14.76
C GLY A 173 -19.39 23.09 15.79
N ASP A 174 -19.42 21.78 15.50
CA ASP A 174 -20.10 20.80 16.37
C ASP A 174 -19.13 19.85 17.09
N SER A 175 -19.32 19.69 18.41
CA SER A 175 -18.79 18.53 19.15
C SER A 175 -19.44 17.25 18.64
N LEU A 176 -18.63 16.27 18.22
CA LEU A 176 -19.15 15.01 17.69
C LEU A 176 -19.93 14.20 18.74
N ILE A 177 -19.52 14.26 20.02
CA ILE A 177 -20.24 13.64 21.14
C ILE A 177 -21.66 14.22 21.25
N ARG A 178 -21.78 15.55 21.29
CA ARG A 178 -23.07 16.26 21.33
C ARG A 178 -23.91 15.92 20.10
N TYR A 179 -23.33 16.05 18.92
CA TYR A 179 -24.04 15.92 17.66
C TYR A 179 -24.60 14.51 17.47
N VAL A 180 -23.80 13.47 17.74
CA VAL A 180 -24.25 12.07 17.66
C VAL A 180 -25.32 11.80 18.71
N ALA A 181 -25.09 12.16 19.98
CA ALA A 181 -26.06 11.92 21.06
C ALA A 181 -27.42 12.58 20.74
N LYS A 182 -27.42 13.88 20.41
CA LYS A 182 -28.63 14.61 20.03
C LYS A 182 -29.33 13.96 18.83
N SER A 183 -28.59 13.65 17.76
CA SER A 183 -29.19 13.12 16.54
C SER A 183 -29.74 11.69 16.70
N VAL A 184 -29.13 10.85 17.55
CA VAL A 184 -29.67 9.53 17.90
C VAL A 184 -31.00 9.68 18.64
N PHE A 185 -31.07 10.54 19.66
CA PHE A 185 -32.32 10.77 20.41
C PHE A 185 -33.41 11.40 19.52
N ASP A 186 -33.09 12.42 18.73
CA ASP A 186 -34.03 13.04 17.78
C ASP A 186 -34.63 12.00 16.81
N GLU A 187 -33.80 11.13 16.22
CA GLU A 187 -34.21 10.10 15.27
C GLU A 187 -35.02 8.97 15.93
N ILE A 188 -34.70 8.59 17.18
CA ILE A 188 -35.52 7.65 17.97
C ILE A 188 -36.90 8.24 18.26
N HIS A 189 -36.99 9.51 18.66
CA HIS A 189 -38.27 10.16 18.94
C HIS A 189 -39.12 10.41 17.68
N ALA A 190 -38.48 10.60 16.52
CA ALA A 190 -39.16 10.85 15.25
C ALA A 190 -39.57 9.57 14.49
N ASN A 191 -39.10 8.39 14.90
CA ASN A 191 -39.33 7.13 14.20
C ASN A 191 -40.34 6.23 14.97
N PRO A 192 -41.56 6.00 14.44
CA PRO A 192 -42.58 5.16 15.08
C PRO A 192 -42.17 3.70 15.32
N TYR A 193 -41.05 3.24 14.74
CA TYR A 193 -40.50 1.93 15.05
C TYR A 193 -39.97 1.83 16.48
N PHE A 194 -39.54 2.94 17.09
CA PHE A 194 -38.89 2.97 18.40
C PHE A 194 -39.80 3.57 19.50
N ASP A 195 -41.13 3.43 19.37
CA ASP A 195 -42.10 4.05 20.28
C ASP A 195 -41.88 3.69 21.77
N GLU A 196 -41.61 2.41 22.10
CA GLU A 196 -41.43 2.01 23.50
C GLU A 196 -40.07 2.49 24.05
N ILE A 197 -39.02 2.46 23.22
CA ILE A 197 -37.70 3.02 23.58
C ILE A 197 -37.79 4.54 23.76
N SER A 198 -38.55 5.23 22.89
CA SER A 198 -38.82 6.67 22.95
C SER A 198 -39.52 7.04 24.26
N ASP A 199 -40.49 6.25 24.73
CA ASP A 199 -41.16 6.47 26.01
C ASP A 199 -40.27 6.18 27.24
N ILE A 200 -39.38 5.19 27.17
CA ILE A 200 -38.34 4.99 28.20
C ILE A 200 -37.41 6.21 28.28
N ILE A 201 -36.97 6.73 27.12
CA ILE A 201 -36.04 7.87 27.05
C ILE A 201 -36.71 9.15 27.60
N LYS A 202 -37.94 9.47 27.20
CA LYS A 202 -38.72 10.59 27.76
C LYS A 202 -38.80 10.53 29.29
N SER A 203 -38.94 9.34 29.88
CA SER A 203 -38.97 9.18 31.34
C SER A 203 -37.67 9.61 32.02
N PHE A 204 -36.52 9.37 31.40
CA PHE A 204 -35.23 9.90 31.88
C PHE A 204 -35.05 11.40 31.60
N GLU A 205 -35.69 11.95 30.57
CA GLU A 205 -35.55 13.34 30.16
C GLU A 205 -36.32 14.34 31.03
N ASN A 206 -37.35 13.92 31.75
CA ASN A 206 -38.07 14.76 32.71
C ASN A 206 -37.17 15.23 33.86
N ASP A 207 -37.36 16.45 34.39
CA ASP A 207 -36.58 16.97 35.53
C ASP A 207 -36.93 16.34 36.90
N ARG A 208 -38.03 15.58 36.98
CA ARG A 208 -38.29 14.71 38.13
C ARG A 208 -37.29 13.55 38.16
N ARG A 209 -36.91 13.09 39.36
CA ARG A 209 -36.08 11.88 39.52
C ARG A 209 -36.87 10.68 38.99
N PRO A 210 -36.24 9.77 38.21
CA PRO A 210 -36.89 8.56 37.72
C PRO A 210 -37.17 7.63 38.90
N PHE A 211 -38.43 7.21 39.05
CA PHE A 211 -38.82 6.18 40.01
C PHE A 211 -39.08 4.85 39.30
N VAL A 212 -38.94 3.74 40.01
CA VAL A 212 -39.28 2.38 39.53
C VAL A 212 -40.68 2.33 38.87
N ALA A 213 -41.65 3.06 39.44
CA ALA A 213 -43.01 3.16 38.92
C ALA A 213 -43.09 3.68 37.47
N ASP A 214 -42.19 4.58 37.06
CA ASP A 214 -42.20 5.20 35.73
C ASP A 214 -41.85 4.21 34.59
N PHE A 215 -41.33 3.02 34.93
CA PHE A 215 -40.92 1.99 33.97
C PHE A 215 -41.76 0.71 34.02
N ILE A 216 -42.77 0.61 34.90
CA ILE A 216 -43.59 -0.61 35.05
C ILE A 216 -44.28 -0.99 33.74
N LEU A 217 -44.83 0.00 33.01
CA LEU A 217 -45.50 -0.25 31.72
C LEU A 217 -44.53 -0.84 30.68
N ASN A 218 -43.29 -0.35 30.69
CA ASN A 218 -42.23 -0.75 29.75
C ASN A 218 -41.66 -2.13 30.11
N ALA A 219 -41.55 -2.45 31.41
CA ALA A 219 -41.19 -3.79 31.89
C ALA A 219 -42.22 -4.85 31.49
N LEU A 220 -43.53 -4.53 31.54
CA LEU A 220 -44.59 -5.41 31.03
C LEU A 220 -44.50 -5.61 29.50
N ARG A 221 -43.90 -4.66 28.77
CA ARG A 221 -43.70 -4.68 27.32
C ARG A 221 -42.27 -5.08 26.91
N TYR A 222 -41.47 -5.65 27.81
CA TYR A 222 -40.05 -5.99 27.59
C TYR A 222 -39.75 -6.69 26.26
N LYS A 223 -40.61 -7.63 25.82
CA LYS A 223 -40.46 -8.31 24.52
C LYS A 223 -40.50 -7.36 23.32
N LYS A 224 -41.30 -6.30 23.37
CA LYS A 224 -41.38 -5.28 22.31
C LYS A 224 -40.15 -4.37 22.34
N VAL A 225 -39.73 -3.93 23.53
CA VAL A 225 -38.48 -3.16 23.72
C VAL A 225 -37.25 -3.92 23.18
N MET A 226 -37.14 -5.22 23.47
CA MET A 226 -36.07 -6.06 22.92
C MET A 226 -36.16 -6.22 21.40
N TYR A 227 -37.36 -6.40 20.84
CA TYR A 227 -37.55 -6.48 19.39
C TYR A 227 -37.18 -5.17 18.67
N GLU A 228 -37.46 -4.02 19.29
CA GLU A 228 -37.02 -2.70 18.80
C GLU A 228 -35.48 -2.58 18.82
N LEU A 229 -34.83 -2.99 19.92
CA LEU A 229 -33.37 -2.98 20.08
C LEU A 229 -32.62 -3.95 19.14
N GLU A 230 -33.20 -5.11 18.83
CA GLU A 230 -32.56 -6.13 17.99
C GLU A 230 -32.64 -5.81 16.48
N ASN A 231 -33.39 -4.78 16.06
CA ASN A 231 -33.55 -4.41 14.66
C ASN A 231 -32.37 -3.61 14.11
N LYS A 232 -31.32 -4.35 13.73
CA LYS A 232 -30.10 -3.83 13.11
C LYS A 232 -30.36 -2.93 11.90
N ASN A 233 -31.40 -3.17 11.11
CA ASN A 233 -31.69 -2.38 9.90
C ASN A 233 -32.13 -0.95 10.24
N GLN A 234 -33.00 -0.78 11.24
CA GLN A 234 -33.45 0.56 11.66
C GLN A 234 -32.34 1.35 12.35
N ILE A 235 -31.53 0.68 13.17
CA ILE A 235 -30.34 1.29 13.80
C ILE A 235 -29.30 1.69 12.74
N ASN A 236 -29.02 0.84 11.75
CA ASN A 236 -28.14 1.14 10.62
C ASN A 236 -28.62 2.37 9.82
N ASN A 237 -29.94 2.51 9.61
CA ASN A 237 -30.52 3.67 8.91
C ASN A 237 -30.29 4.99 9.67
N ILE A 238 -30.50 5.00 11.00
CA ILE A 238 -30.21 6.15 11.85
C ILE A 238 -28.72 6.51 11.76
N MET A 239 -27.82 5.53 11.94
CA MET A 239 -26.38 5.77 11.86
C MET A 239 -25.92 6.27 10.48
N LYS A 240 -26.51 5.77 9.38
CA LYS A 240 -26.24 6.25 8.02
C LYS A 240 -26.61 7.73 7.85
N LYS A 241 -27.77 8.18 8.35
CA LYS A 241 -28.16 9.60 8.33
C LYS A 241 -27.19 10.48 9.13
N ILE A 242 -26.81 10.04 10.33
CA ILE A 242 -25.92 10.80 11.22
C ILE A 242 -24.54 10.98 10.59
N VAL A 243 -23.93 9.91 10.06
CA VAL A 243 -22.61 10.00 9.40
C VAL A 243 -22.65 10.82 8.11
N LYS A 244 -23.73 10.70 7.31
CA LYS A 244 -23.96 11.53 6.11
C LYS A 244 -23.98 13.03 6.46
N ASN A 245 -24.61 13.40 7.56
CA ASN A 245 -24.63 14.78 8.06
C ASN A 245 -23.28 15.22 8.63
N ILE A 246 -22.53 14.33 9.30
CA ILE A 246 -21.16 14.59 9.75
C ILE A 246 -20.27 14.91 8.54
N TYR A 247 -20.26 14.08 7.50
CA TYR A 247 -19.49 14.34 6.27
C TYR A 247 -19.82 15.70 5.66
N ARG A 248 -21.11 16.02 5.52
CA ARG A 248 -21.56 17.34 5.01
C ARG A 248 -21.04 18.51 5.86
N LYS A 249 -21.11 18.40 7.20
CA LYS A 249 -20.59 19.41 8.13
C LYS A 249 -19.07 19.51 8.12
N SER A 250 -18.36 18.41 7.81
CA SER A 250 -16.91 18.38 7.58
C SER A 250 -16.48 18.95 6.21
N GLY A 251 -17.41 19.44 5.38
CA GLY A 251 -17.13 19.89 4.00
C GLY A 251 -16.91 18.75 2.99
N ILE A 252 -17.09 17.50 3.41
CA ILE A 252 -17.02 16.31 2.56
C ILE A 252 -18.36 16.18 1.85
N GLY A 253 -18.42 16.67 0.61
CA GLY A 253 -19.61 16.59 -0.22
C GLY A 253 -20.07 15.14 -0.38
N ILE A 254 -21.35 14.89 -0.11
CA ILE A 254 -21.98 13.57 -0.21
C ILE A 254 -21.99 13.09 -1.68
N ASP A 255 -22.21 14.03 -2.61
CA ASP A 255 -22.06 13.74 -4.03
C ASP A 255 -20.57 13.61 -4.36
N ARG A 256 -20.18 12.42 -4.83
CA ARG A 256 -18.80 12.06 -5.20
C ARG A 256 -18.21 13.02 -6.23
N LYS A 257 -19.06 13.64 -7.07
CA LYS A 257 -18.67 14.64 -8.07
C LYS A 257 -18.20 15.98 -7.50
N TYR A 258 -18.66 16.38 -6.32
CA TYR A 258 -18.48 17.75 -5.80
C TYR A 258 -17.81 17.83 -4.43
N SER A 259 -17.19 16.74 -3.96
CA SER A 259 -16.49 16.72 -2.67
C SER A 259 -15.27 17.63 -2.68
N SER A 260 -15.35 18.73 -1.94
CA SER A 260 -14.34 19.80 -1.89
C SER A 260 -12.94 19.35 -1.46
N VAL A 261 -12.83 18.15 -0.88
CA VAL A 261 -11.59 17.57 -0.33
C VAL A 261 -11.10 16.36 -1.16
N GLY A 262 -11.85 15.90 -2.17
CA GLY A 262 -11.44 14.78 -3.05
C GLY A 262 -11.34 13.40 -2.38
N ILE A 263 -11.66 13.26 -1.09
CA ILE A 263 -11.44 12.03 -0.29
C ILE A 263 -12.04 10.77 -0.95
N TRP A 264 -13.21 10.86 -1.59
CA TRP A 264 -13.87 9.74 -2.26
C TRP A 264 -13.09 9.15 -3.44
N SER A 265 -12.30 9.96 -4.15
CA SER A 265 -11.44 9.47 -5.24
C SER A 265 -10.07 8.99 -4.75
N GLN A 266 -9.64 9.44 -3.57
CA GLN A 266 -8.34 9.13 -2.97
C GLN A 266 -8.38 7.94 -2.00
N THR A 267 -9.56 7.48 -1.58
CA THR A 267 -9.70 6.30 -0.72
C THR A 267 -9.31 5.03 -1.50
N PRO A 268 -8.29 4.26 -1.06
CA PRO A 268 -7.87 3.02 -1.71
C PRO A 268 -9.00 1.98 -1.69
N GLU A 269 -9.02 1.06 -2.65
CA GLU A 269 -10.18 0.16 -2.83
C GLU A 269 -10.49 -0.69 -1.60
N ASP A 270 -9.45 -1.12 -0.90
CA ASP A 270 -9.54 -1.90 0.33
C ASP A 270 -10.20 -1.14 1.50
N PHE A 271 -10.27 0.20 1.48
CA PHE A 271 -10.90 1.00 2.54
C PHE A 271 -12.27 1.56 2.15
N ARG A 272 -12.67 1.45 0.88
CA ARG A 272 -13.95 1.98 0.39
C ARG A 272 -15.16 1.29 1.04
N TYR A 273 -15.05 0.02 1.43
CA TYR A 273 -16.14 -0.69 2.11
C TYR A 273 -16.43 -0.18 3.53
N LEU A 274 -15.54 0.64 4.10
CA LEU A 274 -15.67 1.25 5.42
C LEU A 274 -16.30 2.66 5.37
N LEU A 275 -16.54 3.19 4.17
CA LEU A 275 -17.20 4.48 3.97
C LEU A 275 -18.69 4.31 3.61
N PRO A 276 -19.63 4.83 4.43
CA PRO A 276 -21.04 4.86 4.10
C PRO A 276 -21.32 5.53 2.76
N GLU A 277 -22.24 4.96 1.99
CA GLU A 277 -22.59 5.36 0.61
C GLU A 277 -21.48 5.17 -0.44
N PHE A 278 -20.35 4.49 -0.15
CA PHE A 278 -19.49 3.98 -1.24
C PHE A 278 -20.15 2.80 -1.97
N TYR A 279 -20.80 1.91 -1.23
CA TYR A 279 -21.65 0.85 -1.77
C TYR A 279 -23.11 1.08 -1.34
N ASP A 280 -24.05 0.74 -2.23
CA ASP A 280 -25.49 0.93 -1.97
C ASP A 280 -25.98 0.15 -0.74
N TYR A 281 -25.34 -1.00 -0.47
CA TYR A 281 -25.63 -1.93 0.63
C TYR A 281 -24.59 -1.88 1.76
N PHE A 282 -24.10 -0.69 2.09
CA PHE A 282 -23.24 -0.48 3.25
C PHE A 282 -23.94 -0.91 4.56
N ASP A 283 -23.30 -1.77 5.35
CA ASP A 283 -23.85 -2.38 6.56
C ASP A 283 -22.84 -2.30 7.71
N TYR A 284 -23.10 -1.42 8.69
CA TYR A 284 -22.22 -1.24 9.84
C TYR A 284 -22.03 -2.53 10.66
N SER A 285 -22.98 -3.48 10.60
CA SER A 285 -22.90 -4.74 11.35
C SER A 285 -21.92 -5.76 10.75
N LYS A 286 -21.39 -5.48 9.56
CA LYS A 286 -20.33 -6.27 8.89
C LYS A 286 -18.94 -5.66 9.01
N ILE A 287 -18.82 -4.49 9.66
CA ILE A 287 -17.52 -3.90 9.96
C ILE A 287 -16.87 -4.74 11.06
N ASN A 288 -15.87 -5.53 10.69
CA ASN A 288 -15.04 -6.21 11.67
C ASN A 288 -14.01 -5.22 12.23
N PHE A 289 -14.12 -4.91 13.52
CA PHE A 289 -13.17 -4.01 14.18
C PHE A 289 -11.75 -4.62 14.24
N ASP A 290 -11.59 -5.94 14.21
CA ASP A 290 -10.28 -6.60 14.17
C ASP A 290 -9.57 -6.40 12.81
N ASP A 291 -10.32 -6.23 11.71
CA ASP A 291 -9.78 -5.95 10.37
C ASP A 291 -9.47 -4.45 10.16
N LEU A 292 -9.98 -3.59 11.04
CA LEU A 292 -9.78 -2.14 11.03
C LEU A 292 -8.51 -1.67 11.75
N ASN A 293 -7.72 -2.61 12.30
CA ASN A 293 -6.65 -2.36 13.26
C ASN A 293 -5.71 -1.19 12.84
N PRO A 294 -5.83 0.00 13.49
CA PRO A 294 -5.11 1.21 13.17
C PRO A 294 -3.79 1.31 13.95
N ASP A 295 -3.03 0.19 14.00
CA ASP A 295 -1.67 0.10 14.58
C ASP A 295 -0.65 1.09 13.95
N TYR A 296 -1.01 1.78 12.86
CA TYR A 296 -0.23 2.86 12.26
C TYR A 296 -0.74 4.24 12.70
N LEU A 297 -0.42 4.61 13.95
CA LEU A 297 -0.06 5.96 14.41
C LEU A 297 0.10 5.96 15.95
N TYR A 298 0.92 6.90 16.46
CA TYR A 298 1.16 7.24 17.88
C TYR A 298 2.17 6.41 18.69
N THR A 299 3.03 7.13 19.42
CA THR A 299 4.01 6.64 20.39
C THR A 299 4.14 7.66 21.54
N GLY A 300 4.32 7.23 22.79
CA GLY A 300 4.74 8.12 23.90
C GLY A 300 3.66 8.59 24.88
N ILE A 301 2.85 7.68 25.44
CA ILE A 301 1.89 7.99 26.52
C ILE A 301 2.27 7.16 27.78
N LYS A 302 2.09 7.70 29.00
CA LYS A 302 2.39 6.96 30.23
C LYS A 302 1.20 6.09 30.66
N ARG A 303 1.43 4.78 30.80
CA ARG A 303 0.45 3.82 31.36
C ARG A 303 0.59 3.77 32.88
N VAL A 304 -0.51 3.56 33.58
CA VAL A 304 -0.48 3.15 35.00
C VAL A 304 -0.01 1.70 35.11
N GLN A 305 0.86 1.41 36.06
CA GLN A 305 1.20 0.06 36.48
C GLN A 305 0.95 -0.13 37.98
N ILE A 306 0.49 -1.33 38.33
CA ILE A 306 0.42 -1.86 39.70
C ILE A 306 1.87 -1.94 40.23
N PRO A 307 2.21 -1.29 41.35
CA PRO A 307 3.49 -1.52 42.01
C PRO A 307 3.62 -3.00 42.35
N LYS A 308 4.75 -3.63 41.98
CA LYS A 308 5.00 -5.03 42.33
C LYS A 308 5.06 -5.16 43.84
N ALA A 309 4.02 -5.74 44.44
CA ALA A 309 4.07 -6.16 45.84
C ALA A 309 5.20 -7.18 46.01
N GLU A 310 6.18 -6.86 46.86
CA GLU A 310 7.24 -7.79 47.20
C GLU A 310 6.68 -8.97 47.99
N ALA A 311 6.94 -10.17 47.48
CA ALA A 311 6.80 -11.47 48.15
C ALA A 311 5.48 -11.80 48.89
N ARG A 312 4.57 -12.50 48.19
CA ARG A 312 4.00 -13.78 48.70
C ARG A 312 3.98 -14.84 47.59
N ALA A 313 4.23 -16.09 47.99
CA ALA A 313 4.60 -17.16 47.07
C ALA A 313 3.40 -17.83 46.36
N SER A 314 3.73 -18.51 45.25
CA SER A 314 2.94 -19.55 44.57
C SER A 314 1.48 -19.21 44.17
N ILE A 315 1.31 -18.73 42.93
CA ILE A 315 0.31 -19.20 41.95
C ILE A 315 0.89 -18.94 40.55
N GLN A 316 0.71 -19.85 39.60
CA GLN A 316 1.16 -19.68 38.21
C GLN A 316 0.35 -18.58 37.50
N PRO A 317 0.98 -17.67 36.72
CA PRO A 317 0.26 -16.70 35.91
C PRO A 317 -0.36 -17.38 34.68
N GLN A 318 -1.62 -17.80 34.79
CA GLN A 318 -2.44 -18.04 33.61
C GLN A 318 -2.69 -16.69 32.91
N PHE A 319 -2.33 -16.57 31.64
CA PHE A 319 -2.69 -15.42 30.81
C PHE A 319 -4.23 -15.34 30.68
N ARG A 320 -4.86 -14.47 31.47
CA ARG A 320 -6.26 -14.04 31.29
C ARG A 320 -6.31 -12.52 31.19
N SER A 321 -6.96 -12.05 30.13
CA SER A 321 -7.59 -10.73 29.94
C SER A 321 -6.86 -9.48 30.44
N SER A 322 -6.56 -8.59 29.50
CA SER A 322 -6.37 -7.14 29.73
C SER A 322 -7.57 -6.52 30.47
N ALA A 323 -7.49 -6.49 31.79
CA ALA A 323 -8.32 -5.64 32.64
C ALA A 323 -7.42 -4.56 33.26
N LEU A 324 -7.92 -3.32 33.32
CA LEU A 324 -7.29 -2.28 34.12
C LEU A 324 -7.30 -2.71 35.61
N PRO A 325 -6.31 -2.28 36.42
CA PRO A 325 -6.32 -2.51 37.86
C PRO A 325 -7.60 -1.96 38.49
N ASN A 326 -8.23 -2.73 39.39
CA ASN A 326 -9.34 -2.25 40.17
C ASN A 326 -8.81 -1.24 41.23
N PRO A 327 -9.29 0.02 41.28
CA PRO A 327 -8.78 1.03 42.22
C PRO A 327 -9.01 0.69 43.70
N GLN A 328 -9.84 -0.31 44.01
CA GLN A 328 -10.08 -0.78 45.38
C GLN A 328 -8.98 -1.74 45.88
N ASP A 329 -8.12 -2.24 44.99
CA ASP A 329 -7.14 -3.28 45.34
C ASP A 329 -5.77 -2.70 45.75
N GLN A 330 -5.53 -1.38 45.56
CA GLN A 330 -4.25 -0.70 45.85
C GLN A 330 -4.41 0.79 46.20
N ASP A 331 -3.53 1.32 47.06
CA ASP A 331 -3.54 2.74 47.45
C ASP A 331 -2.89 3.68 46.41
N TYR A 332 -1.88 3.21 45.66
CA TYR A 332 -1.08 4.02 44.72
C TYR A 332 -0.80 3.30 43.40
N PHE A 333 -0.71 4.09 42.33
CA PHE A 333 -0.37 3.68 40.98
C PHE A 333 0.96 4.29 40.51
N GLU A 334 1.80 3.48 39.87
CA GLU A 334 3.05 3.90 39.23
C GLU A 334 2.80 4.40 37.80
N LEU A 335 3.45 5.48 37.37
CA LEU A 335 3.27 6.13 36.06
C LEU A 335 4.43 5.82 35.11
N VAL A 336 4.31 4.73 34.34
CA VAL A 336 5.39 4.20 33.48
C VAL A 336 5.17 4.55 32.01
N GLU A 337 6.20 5.03 31.31
CA GLU A 337 6.16 5.26 29.85
C GLU A 337 6.07 3.94 29.07
N LYS A 338 5.04 3.77 28.23
CA LYS A 338 4.83 2.57 27.39
C LYS A 338 4.19 2.91 26.04
N PHE A 339 4.12 1.92 25.16
CA PHE A 339 3.37 2.03 23.91
C PHE A 339 1.87 1.90 24.16
N HIS A 340 1.10 2.69 23.42
CA HIS A 340 -0.36 2.70 23.40
C HIS A 340 -0.83 2.47 21.96
N THR A 341 -1.95 1.77 21.78
CA THR A 341 -2.66 1.72 20.49
C THR A 341 -4.03 2.37 20.67
N PHE A 342 -4.60 2.92 19.60
CA PHE A 342 -5.90 3.59 19.65
C PHE A 342 -7.01 2.61 20.09
N ASP A 343 -6.97 1.37 19.62
CA ASP A 343 -7.96 0.35 19.95
C ASP A 343 -7.89 -0.09 21.42
N ASN A 344 -6.69 -0.24 21.97
CA ASN A 344 -6.53 -0.54 23.40
C ASN A 344 -6.99 0.64 24.27
N ASP A 345 -6.67 1.88 23.89
CA ASP A 345 -7.16 3.08 24.61
C ASP A 345 -8.70 3.20 24.52
N ILE A 346 -9.30 2.91 23.36
CA ILE A 346 -10.76 2.85 23.20
C ILE A 346 -11.35 1.74 24.07
N ARG A 347 -10.78 0.54 24.06
CA ARG A 347 -11.29 -0.59 24.83
C ARG A 347 -11.18 -0.34 26.34
N ASP A 348 -10.01 0.07 26.82
CA ASP A 348 -9.70 0.23 28.24
C ASP A 348 -10.38 1.49 28.84
N TYR A 349 -10.39 2.63 28.13
CA TYR A 349 -10.85 3.92 28.68
C TYR A 349 -12.23 4.38 28.19
N LEU A 350 -12.62 4.08 26.94
CA LEU A 350 -13.94 4.44 26.41
C LEU A 350 -14.97 3.34 26.69
N ILE A 351 -14.76 2.12 26.19
CA ILE A 351 -15.74 1.02 26.31
C ILE A 351 -15.83 0.54 27.76
N SER A 352 -14.73 0.04 28.34
CA SER A 352 -14.71 -0.42 29.73
C SER A 352 -14.95 0.72 30.74
N GLY A 353 -14.64 1.97 30.36
CA GLY A 353 -15.06 3.17 31.09
C GLY A 353 -16.58 3.30 31.15
N LEU A 354 -17.26 3.35 30.00
CA LEU A 354 -18.72 3.47 29.92
C LEU A 354 -19.46 2.35 30.64
N TYR A 355 -18.99 1.10 30.53
CA TYR A 355 -19.56 -0.04 31.26
C TYR A 355 -19.46 0.13 32.79
N ARG A 356 -18.37 0.73 33.30
CA ARG A 356 -18.17 1.01 34.72
C ARG A 356 -18.94 2.24 35.19
N GLU A 357 -18.85 3.35 34.47
CA GLU A 357 -19.44 4.65 34.82
C GLU A 357 -20.97 4.64 34.80
N LEU A 358 -21.58 3.83 33.93
CA LEU A 358 -23.02 3.64 33.84
C LEU A 358 -23.51 2.39 34.62
N GLU A 359 -22.63 1.69 35.34
CA GLU A 359 -22.92 0.47 36.10
C GLU A 359 -23.72 -0.61 35.33
N LEU A 360 -23.43 -0.77 34.03
CA LEU A 360 -24.24 -1.58 33.09
C LEU A 360 -24.40 -3.06 33.51
N GLU A 361 -23.47 -3.62 34.28
CA GLU A 361 -23.60 -4.99 34.80
C GLU A 361 -24.68 -5.12 35.87
N LYS A 362 -24.90 -4.10 36.71
CA LYS A 362 -25.96 -4.08 37.72
C LYS A 362 -27.32 -3.87 37.04
N ILE A 363 -27.41 -2.95 36.09
CA ILE A 363 -28.60 -2.77 35.23
C ILE A 363 -28.96 -4.08 34.51
N LYS A 364 -27.96 -4.82 34.02
CA LYS A 364 -28.13 -6.13 33.37
C LYS A 364 -28.49 -7.26 34.34
N SER A 365 -28.20 -7.12 35.64
CA SER A 365 -28.67 -8.06 36.67
C SER A 365 -30.11 -7.74 37.07
N ILE A 366 -30.47 -6.45 37.16
CA ILE A 366 -31.84 -5.97 37.36
C ILE A 366 -32.76 -6.42 36.20
N SER A 367 -32.31 -6.33 34.94
CA SER A 367 -33.09 -6.77 33.78
C SER A 367 -33.32 -8.28 33.70
N LYS A 368 -32.71 -9.08 34.59
CA LYS A 368 -32.94 -10.53 34.72
C LYS A 368 -33.89 -10.88 35.87
N LEU A 369 -34.22 -9.94 36.75
CA LEU A 369 -35.26 -10.14 37.76
C LEU A 369 -36.62 -10.16 37.06
N GLY A 370 -37.47 -11.14 37.38
CA GLY A 370 -38.81 -11.19 36.83
C GLY A 370 -39.61 -9.96 37.27
N ALA A 371 -40.51 -9.47 36.42
CA ALA A 371 -41.37 -8.32 36.76
C ALA A 371 -42.13 -8.51 38.09
N TRP A 372 -42.40 -9.76 38.48
CA TRP A 372 -42.99 -10.11 39.77
C TRP A 372 -42.08 -9.85 40.98
N ASP A 373 -40.78 -10.16 40.89
CA ASP A 373 -39.86 -9.98 42.02
C ASP A 373 -39.61 -8.49 42.30
N PHE A 374 -39.52 -7.69 41.23
CA PHE A 374 -39.36 -6.23 41.29
C PHE A 374 -40.56 -5.53 41.96
N ILE A 375 -41.78 -6.00 41.67
CA ILE A 375 -43.02 -5.51 42.32
C ILE A 375 -43.05 -5.93 43.79
N LYS A 376 -42.60 -7.15 44.12
CA LYS A 376 -42.61 -7.68 45.49
C LYS A 376 -41.68 -6.91 46.43
N ASP A 377 -40.44 -6.64 46.01
CA ASP A 377 -39.45 -5.92 46.83
C ASP A 377 -39.85 -4.46 47.10
N THR A 378 -40.60 -3.84 46.19
CA THR A 378 -41.09 -2.46 46.34
C THR A 378 -42.10 -2.33 47.49
N PHE A 379 -42.81 -3.40 47.84
CA PHE A 379 -43.75 -3.44 48.99
C PHE A 379 -43.09 -3.81 50.34
N VAL A 380 -41.87 -4.34 50.34
CA VAL A 380 -41.23 -4.92 51.55
C VAL A 380 -40.08 -4.06 52.10
N GLY A 381 -39.63 -3.03 51.38
CA GLY A 381 -38.58 -2.11 51.86
C GLY A 381 -37.17 -2.70 51.79
N SER A 382 -36.88 -3.44 50.73
CA SER A 382 -35.60 -4.13 50.48
C SER A 382 -34.48 -3.17 50.02
N PRO A 383 -33.20 -3.42 50.37
CA PRO A 383 -32.04 -2.61 49.94
C PRO A 383 -31.86 -2.52 48.41
N ILE A 384 -32.44 -3.45 47.64
CA ILE A 384 -32.45 -3.42 46.16
C ILE A 384 -33.05 -2.11 45.64
N SER A 385 -34.10 -1.59 46.29
CA SER A 385 -34.73 -0.33 45.90
C SER A 385 -33.76 0.87 45.95
N LEU A 386 -32.91 0.95 46.98
CA LEU A 386 -31.93 2.04 47.14
C LEU A 386 -30.82 1.95 46.08
N THR A 387 -30.38 0.74 45.75
CA THR A 387 -29.36 0.49 44.72
C THR A 387 -29.87 0.90 43.33
N VAL A 388 -31.08 0.45 42.96
CA VAL A 388 -31.74 0.79 41.68
C VAL A 388 -31.90 2.30 41.48
N HIS A 389 -32.30 3.05 42.53
CA HIS A 389 -32.45 4.52 42.42
C HIS A 389 -31.11 5.25 42.21
N GLY A 390 -29.99 4.68 42.67
CA GLY A 390 -28.65 5.21 42.39
C GLY A 390 -28.29 5.09 40.90
N GLU A 391 -28.52 3.91 40.33
CA GLU A 391 -28.20 3.57 38.94
C GLU A 391 -29.06 4.37 37.94
N LEU A 392 -30.38 4.44 38.14
CA LEU A 392 -31.29 5.21 37.27
C LEU A 392 -30.91 6.70 37.18
N LYS A 393 -30.34 7.27 38.25
CA LYS A 393 -29.86 8.66 38.30
C LYS A 393 -28.60 8.88 37.44
N LEU A 394 -27.71 7.88 37.34
CA LEU A 394 -26.53 7.96 36.49
C LEU A 394 -26.92 7.93 35.00
N ILE A 395 -27.84 7.04 34.63
CA ILE A 395 -28.42 6.96 33.27
C ILE A 395 -29.09 8.29 32.90
N GLN A 396 -29.91 8.85 33.80
CA GLN A 396 -30.54 10.17 33.61
C GLN A 396 -29.49 11.26 33.33
N LYS A 397 -28.39 11.30 34.09
CA LYS A 397 -27.34 12.31 33.86
C LYS A 397 -26.72 12.17 32.46
N ALA A 398 -26.41 10.94 32.03
CA ALA A 398 -25.81 10.68 30.73
C ALA A 398 -26.72 11.07 29.55
N ILE A 399 -28.04 10.85 29.66
CA ILE A 399 -29.03 11.20 28.63
C ILE A 399 -29.23 12.74 28.52
N LYS A 400 -29.17 13.47 29.64
CA LYS A 400 -29.39 14.93 29.68
C LYS A 400 -28.15 15.75 29.36
N ASP A 401 -26.99 15.35 29.91
CA ASP A 401 -25.71 16.07 29.80
C ASP A 401 -24.58 15.13 29.33
N PRO A 402 -24.63 14.66 28.06
CA PRO A 402 -23.63 13.75 27.51
C PRO A 402 -22.22 14.39 27.42
N TYR A 403 -22.12 15.71 27.59
CA TYR A 403 -20.81 16.38 27.67
C TYR A 403 -20.05 16.01 28.93
N GLU A 404 -20.70 15.68 30.05
CA GLU A 404 -20.03 15.44 31.34
C GLU A 404 -19.67 13.96 31.61
N ILE A 405 -19.88 13.06 30.63
CA ILE A 405 -19.50 11.65 30.74
C ILE A 405 -17.97 11.53 30.67
N LYS A 406 -17.33 11.05 31.74
CA LYS A 406 -15.87 11.01 31.89
C LYS A 406 -15.22 10.05 30.89
N SER A 407 -15.88 8.94 30.60
CA SER A 407 -15.37 7.92 29.66
C SER A 407 -15.27 8.42 28.22
N LEU A 408 -15.94 9.54 27.87
CA LEU A 408 -15.85 10.16 26.54
C LEU A 408 -14.66 11.14 26.41
N ASP A 409 -13.88 11.34 27.47
CA ASP A 409 -12.80 12.34 27.53
C ASP A 409 -11.75 12.21 26.42
N ILE A 410 -11.48 10.98 25.96
CA ILE A 410 -10.55 10.70 24.85
C ILE A 410 -11.08 11.19 23.49
N LEU A 411 -12.41 11.24 23.30
CA LEU A 411 -13.04 11.63 22.03
C LEU A 411 -13.16 13.15 21.85
N ARG A 412 -12.87 13.95 22.89
CA ARG A 412 -13.02 15.42 22.87
C ARG A 412 -12.06 16.17 21.94
N GLY A 413 -11.10 15.46 21.32
CA GLY A 413 -10.25 16.00 20.26
C GLY A 413 -10.92 16.01 18.88
N LEU A 414 -12.08 15.34 18.74
CA LEU A 414 -12.80 15.23 17.48
C LEU A 414 -13.89 16.30 17.42
N TYR A 415 -13.66 17.36 16.64
CA TYR A 415 -14.56 18.52 16.52
C TYR A 415 -14.78 18.90 15.06
N LEU A 416 -16.02 19.25 14.69
CA LEU A 416 -16.34 19.74 13.36
C LEU A 416 -16.11 21.25 13.30
N HIS A 417 -15.09 21.70 12.57
CA HIS A 417 -14.73 23.12 12.51
C HIS A 417 -15.54 23.87 11.45
N GLN A 418 -16.25 24.93 11.84
CA GLN A 418 -17.12 25.69 10.94
C GLN A 418 -17.12 27.19 11.26
N SER A 419 -17.26 28.03 10.24
CA SER A 419 -17.50 29.48 10.37
C SER A 419 -19.00 29.79 10.28
N GLU A 420 -19.40 30.98 10.73
CA GLU A 420 -20.78 31.44 10.66
C GLU A 420 -21.33 31.44 9.22
N LYS A 421 -20.55 31.96 8.28
CA LYS A 421 -20.90 31.92 6.86
C LYS A 421 -21.01 30.49 6.34
N GLY A 422 -20.08 29.61 6.72
CA GLY A 422 -20.12 28.19 6.36
C GLY A 422 -21.38 27.48 6.87
N LYS A 423 -21.88 27.84 8.06
CA LYS A 423 -23.16 27.36 8.60
C LYS A 423 -24.34 27.85 7.76
N ASN A 424 -24.43 29.16 7.52
CA ASN A 424 -25.53 29.78 6.78
C ASN A 424 -25.59 29.34 5.31
N VAL A 425 -24.45 29.05 4.67
CA VAL A 425 -24.38 28.48 3.31
C VAL A 425 -24.94 27.05 3.26
N LEU A 426 -24.62 26.18 4.23
CA LEU A 426 -25.18 24.82 4.28
C LEU A 426 -26.70 24.83 4.51
N GLU A 427 -27.17 25.66 5.43
CA GLU A 427 -28.60 25.85 5.70
C GLU A 427 -29.34 26.36 4.45
N TYR A 428 -28.72 27.28 3.70
CA TYR A 428 -29.32 27.80 2.47
C TYR A 428 -29.27 26.81 1.29
N GLU A 429 -28.27 25.91 1.23
CA GLU A 429 -28.24 24.81 0.27
C GLU A 429 -29.42 23.83 0.49
N GLU A 430 -29.76 23.51 1.74
CA GLU A 430 -30.94 22.68 2.06
C GLU A 430 -32.23 23.35 1.61
N ASN A 431 -32.41 24.63 1.94
CA ASN A 431 -33.55 25.44 1.50
C ASN A 431 -33.70 25.43 -0.03
N LEU A 432 -32.61 25.68 -0.77
CA LEU A 432 -32.64 25.70 -2.24
C LEU A 432 -33.01 24.33 -2.83
N LYS A 433 -32.48 23.23 -2.26
CA LYS A 433 -32.84 21.86 -2.67
C LYS A 433 -34.31 21.55 -2.42
N GLU A 434 -34.86 21.96 -1.28
CA GLU A 434 -36.28 21.81 -0.98
C GLU A 434 -37.14 22.60 -1.99
N TYR A 435 -36.80 23.86 -2.25
CA TYR A 435 -37.59 24.77 -3.10
C TYR A 435 -37.69 24.32 -4.58
N PHE A 436 -36.70 23.58 -5.08
CA PHE A 436 -36.65 23.05 -6.45
C PHE A 436 -36.78 21.51 -6.53
N SER A 437 -37.10 20.83 -5.42
CA SER A 437 -37.21 19.37 -5.34
C SER A 437 -38.23 18.73 -6.32
N ASP A 438 -39.19 19.52 -6.81
CA ASP A 438 -40.25 19.11 -7.72
C ASP A 438 -40.03 19.52 -9.19
N VAL A 439 -38.81 19.96 -9.53
CA VAL A 439 -38.42 20.50 -10.84
C VAL A 439 -37.29 19.66 -11.46
N ASP A 440 -37.41 19.29 -12.74
CA ASP A 440 -36.28 18.74 -13.49
C ASP A 440 -35.33 19.87 -13.91
N LEU A 441 -34.11 19.82 -13.39
CA LEU A 441 -33.07 20.82 -13.62
C LEU A 441 -32.07 20.44 -14.72
N ASN A 442 -32.10 19.18 -15.21
CA ASN A 442 -31.02 18.60 -16.03
C ASN A 442 -31.28 18.62 -17.55
N ASP A 443 -32.52 18.41 -18.01
CA ASP A 443 -32.81 18.13 -19.43
C ASP A 443 -33.74 19.18 -20.08
N ASN A 444 -33.33 20.45 -20.06
CA ASN A 444 -34.19 21.58 -20.41
C ASN A 444 -33.91 22.22 -21.78
N ILE A 445 -34.97 22.53 -22.55
CA ILE A 445 -34.86 23.10 -23.91
C ILE A 445 -34.44 24.58 -23.84
N ALA A 446 -33.22 24.87 -24.29
CA ALA A 446 -32.70 26.23 -24.43
C ALA A 446 -32.95 26.84 -25.83
N LYS A 447 -33.19 28.15 -25.86
CA LYS A 447 -33.16 29.00 -27.06
C LYS A 447 -31.97 29.96 -26.96
N TYR A 448 -31.20 30.07 -28.04
CA TYR A 448 -30.06 30.99 -28.16
C TYR A 448 -30.39 32.12 -29.14
N THR A 449 -29.80 33.30 -28.93
CA THR A 449 -29.95 34.45 -29.84
C THR A 449 -28.75 34.59 -30.79
N PRO A 450 -28.88 35.36 -31.89
CA PRO A 450 -27.75 35.71 -32.75
C PRO A 450 -26.68 36.49 -31.97
N LYS A 451 -25.42 36.18 -32.24
CA LYS A 451 -24.26 36.67 -31.50
C LYS A 451 -23.33 37.44 -32.45
N ILE A 452 -22.69 38.49 -31.95
CA ILE A 452 -21.70 39.25 -32.72
C ILE A 452 -20.32 38.91 -32.16
N ARG A 453 -19.43 38.39 -33.01
CA ARG A 453 -18.03 38.11 -32.66
C ARG A 453 -17.12 39.10 -33.39
N ILE A 454 -16.31 39.83 -32.64
CA ILE A 454 -15.29 40.75 -33.17
C ILE A 454 -13.93 40.22 -32.73
N ASN A 455 -13.07 39.84 -33.67
CA ASN A 455 -11.68 39.49 -33.40
C ASN A 455 -10.77 40.56 -34.02
N LEU A 456 -9.86 41.12 -33.23
CA LEU A 456 -8.88 42.10 -33.69
C LEU A 456 -7.51 41.64 -33.23
N GLY A 457 -6.47 41.74 -34.06
CA GLY A 457 -5.14 41.40 -33.57
C GLY A 457 -3.99 41.56 -34.55
N TYR A 458 -2.82 41.28 -33.99
CA TYR A 458 -1.56 41.14 -34.70
C TYR A 458 -1.04 39.71 -34.48
N ILE A 459 -0.61 39.04 -35.54
CA ILE A 459 0.01 37.72 -35.47
C ILE A 459 1.21 37.62 -36.42
N ASN A 460 2.35 37.20 -35.90
CA ASN A 460 3.53 36.84 -36.68
C ASN A 460 4.12 35.52 -36.13
N ARG A 461 5.25 35.04 -36.68
CA ARG A 461 5.88 33.77 -36.26
C ARG A 461 6.17 33.67 -34.76
N ASN A 462 6.44 34.79 -34.10
CA ASN A 462 6.90 34.85 -32.71
C ASN A 462 5.89 35.51 -31.77
N ASN A 463 5.07 36.45 -32.25
CA ASN A 463 4.21 37.28 -31.42
C ASN A 463 2.75 37.17 -31.87
N LYS A 464 1.83 37.08 -30.91
CA LYS A 464 0.40 37.25 -31.10
C LYS A 464 -0.14 38.21 -30.04
N LEU A 465 -0.97 39.16 -30.45
CA LEU A 465 -1.85 39.88 -29.54
C LEU A 465 -3.22 39.97 -30.22
N GLY A 466 -4.20 39.29 -29.64
CA GLY A 466 -5.57 39.27 -30.13
C GLY A 466 -6.55 39.62 -29.03
N ILE A 467 -7.56 40.41 -29.37
CA ILE A 467 -8.74 40.67 -28.56
C ILE A 467 -9.93 40.06 -29.30
N SER A 468 -10.73 39.27 -28.61
CA SER A 468 -11.96 38.68 -29.12
C SER A 468 -13.12 39.09 -28.20
N VAL A 469 -14.12 39.75 -28.76
CA VAL A 469 -15.34 40.16 -28.05
C VAL A 469 -16.50 39.36 -28.62
N LEU A 470 -17.26 38.69 -27.75
CA LEU A 470 -18.52 38.05 -28.10
C LEU A 470 -19.66 38.75 -27.35
N LEU A 471 -20.55 39.38 -28.11
CA LEU A 471 -21.67 40.15 -27.59
C LEU A 471 -22.98 39.40 -27.79
N ASN A 472 -23.89 39.59 -26.83
CA ASN A 472 -25.27 39.09 -26.85
C ASN A 472 -25.37 37.57 -26.95
N ASP A 473 -24.54 36.84 -26.19
CA ASP A 473 -24.70 35.39 -26.04
C ASP A 473 -25.75 35.13 -24.96
N SER A 474 -27.03 35.08 -25.35
CA SER A 474 -28.14 34.84 -24.44
C SER A 474 -28.68 33.42 -24.53
N VAL A 475 -29.09 32.88 -23.37
CA VAL A 475 -29.73 31.58 -23.20
C VAL A 475 -31.05 31.77 -22.49
N ASN A 476 -32.14 31.37 -23.14
CA ASN A 476 -33.50 31.45 -22.58
C ASN A 476 -34.06 30.04 -22.42
N VAL A 477 -34.43 29.67 -21.19
CA VAL A 477 -35.08 28.41 -20.84
C VAL A 477 -36.45 28.73 -20.25
N ASP A 478 -37.50 28.28 -20.92
CA ASP A 478 -38.89 28.48 -20.49
C ASP A 478 -39.56 27.12 -20.28
N SER A 479 -39.77 26.75 -19.01
CA SER A 479 -40.34 25.47 -18.60
C SER A 479 -41.71 25.66 -17.95
N LYS A 480 -42.42 24.57 -17.65
CA LYS A 480 -43.76 24.64 -17.03
C LYS A 480 -43.73 25.28 -15.63
N LYS A 481 -42.74 24.93 -14.80
CA LYS A 481 -42.67 25.34 -13.39
C LYS A 481 -41.74 26.54 -13.11
N TYR A 482 -40.85 26.88 -14.02
CA TYR A 482 -39.87 27.95 -13.81
C TYR A 482 -39.48 28.60 -15.16
N SER A 483 -38.82 29.76 -15.10
CA SER A 483 -38.09 30.32 -16.25
C SER A 483 -36.69 30.76 -15.84
N TYR A 484 -35.75 30.66 -16.76
CA TYR A 484 -34.37 31.12 -16.59
C TYR A 484 -33.90 31.88 -17.83
N THR A 485 -33.32 33.07 -17.61
CA THR A 485 -32.71 33.89 -18.65
C THR A 485 -31.28 34.21 -18.23
N LYS A 486 -30.32 33.88 -19.10
CA LYS A 486 -28.93 34.31 -19.01
C LYS A 486 -28.60 35.20 -20.20
N LYS A 487 -28.03 36.37 -19.96
CA LYS A 487 -27.45 37.21 -21.03
C LYS A 487 -25.96 37.41 -20.74
N SER A 488 -25.10 36.87 -21.58
CA SER A 488 -23.65 36.88 -21.37
C SER A 488 -22.88 37.68 -22.42
N HIS A 489 -21.82 38.33 -21.95
CA HIS A 489 -20.87 39.10 -22.73
C HIS A 489 -19.46 38.63 -22.39
N ASN A 490 -18.68 38.27 -23.41
CA ASN A 490 -17.35 37.72 -23.23
C ASN A 490 -16.29 38.63 -23.83
N LEU A 491 -15.29 39.00 -23.04
CA LEU A 491 -14.04 39.61 -23.48
C LEU A 491 -12.93 38.58 -23.33
N THR A 492 -12.26 38.22 -24.42
CA THR A 492 -11.09 37.35 -24.40
C THR A 492 -9.88 38.12 -24.90
N ILE A 493 -8.80 38.12 -24.12
CA ILE A 493 -7.48 38.59 -24.53
C ILE A 493 -6.61 37.35 -24.70
N ASP A 494 -5.98 37.22 -25.86
CA ASP A 494 -5.08 36.13 -26.23
C ASP A 494 -3.73 36.73 -26.64
N SER A 495 -2.71 36.51 -25.81
CA SER A 495 -1.37 37.04 -25.99
C SER A 495 -0.36 35.91 -26.07
N MET A 496 0.59 36.00 -26.99
CA MET A 496 1.70 35.07 -27.15
C MET A 496 2.97 35.84 -27.49
N TYR A 497 4.08 35.50 -26.84
CA TYR A 497 5.41 36.03 -27.16
C TYR A 497 6.43 34.90 -27.07
N LYS A 498 7.00 34.53 -28.21
CA LYS A 498 7.92 33.42 -28.43
C LYS A 498 9.15 33.92 -29.17
N LYS A 499 10.06 34.59 -28.46
CA LYS A 499 11.27 35.17 -29.06
C LYS A 499 12.48 34.94 -28.18
N GLY A 500 13.54 34.38 -28.78
CA GLY A 500 14.71 33.94 -28.04
C GLY A 500 14.33 32.80 -27.08
N VAL A 501 14.72 32.93 -25.82
CA VAL A 501 14.48 31.92 -24.79
C VAL A 501 13.09 32.05 -24.14
N LEU A 502 12.35 33.13 -24.34
CA LEU A 502 11.10 33.39 -23.60
C LEU A 502 9.86 32.94 -24.39
N ASP A 503 8.99 32.16 -23.74
CA ASP A 503 7.72 31.65 -24.24
C ASP A 503 6.59 32.03 -23.25
N LEU A 504 5.92 33.14 -23.55
CA LEU A 504 4.70 33.59 -22.91
C LEU A 504 3.51 33.17 -23.76
N SER A 505 2.49 32.58 -23.15
CA SER A 505 1.13 32.59 -23.71
C SER A 505 0.10 32.78 -22.60
N SER A 506 -0.65 33.88 -22.63
CA SER A 506 -1.73 34.14 -21.68
C SER A 506 -3.04 34.35 -22.43
N LYS A 507 -4.03 33.53 -22.07
CA LYS A 507 -5.42 33.67 -22.48
C LYS A 507 -6.26 34.03 -21.26
N ILE A 508 -6.86 35.20 -21.28
CA ILE A 508 -7.73 35.71 -20.22
C ILE A 508 -9.12 35.88 -20.81
N LYS A 509 -10.11 35.13 -20.31
CA LYS A 509 -11.53 35.26 -20.66
C LYS A 509 -12.28 35.84 -19.45
N LEU A 510 -12.81 37.03 -19.62
CA LEU A 510 -13.74 37.66 -18.69
C LEU A 510 -15.16 37.55 -19.25
N GLU A 511 -16.06 36.93 -18.48
CA GLU A 511 -17.46 36.75 -18.82
C GLU A 511 -18.34 37.47 -17.79
N PHE A 512 -19.12 38.42 -18.26
CA PHE A 512 -20.17 39.09 -17.49
C PHE A 512 -21.50 38.47 -17.88
N SER A 513 -22.30 38.03 -16.92
CA SER A 513 -23.64 37.52 -17.18
C SER A 513 -24.68 38.12 -16.25
N GLU A 514 -25.78 38.60 -16.82
CA GLU A 514 -27.01 38.96 -16.12
C GLU A 514 -27.91 37.72 -16.08
N ASN A 515 -28.44 37.38 -14.90
CA ASN A 515 -29.24 36.18 -14.68
C ASN A 515 -30.57 36.53 -14.00
N ASP A 516 -31.66 35.96 -14.50
CA ASP A 516 -32.99 35.96 -13.86
C ASP A 516 -33.48 34.50 -13.79
N LEU A 517 -33.69 33.99 -12.58
CA LEU A 517 -34.27 32.67 -12.30
C LEU A 517 -35.55 32.87 -11.49
N SER A 518 -36.68 32.40 -12.01
CA SER A 518 -38.00 32.53 -11.36
C SER A 518 -38.76 31.21 -11.33
N LYS A 519 -39.27 30.82 -10.16
CA LYS A 519 -40.22 29.73 -10.00
C LYS A 519 -41.64 30.29 -10.11
N LYS A 520 -42.48 29.69 -10.96
CA LYS A 520 -43.78 30.24 -11.41
C LYS A 520 -44.92 29.99 -10.40
N ASP A 521 -44.76 29.02 -9.51
CA ASP A 521 -45.72 28.60 -8.48
C ASP A 521 -45.59 29.44 -7.19
N ASN A 522 -44.41 29.46 -6.57
CA ASN A 522 -44.18 30.01 -5.22
C ASN A 522 -43.57 31.42 -5.21
N LYS A 523 -43.72 32.17 -6.31
CA LYS A 523 -43.18 33.54 -6.52
C LYS A 523 -41.70 33.71 -6.15
N LEU A 524 -40.93 32.61 -6.19
CA LEU A 524 -39.51 32.59 -5.83
C LEU A 524 -38.73 33.22 -6.97
N LYS A 525 -38.01 34.32 -6.71
CA LYS A 525 -37.27 35.05 -7.73
C LYS A 525 -35.85 35.40 -7.29
N TYR A 526 -34.90 35.08 -8.15
CA TYR A 526 -33.49 35.41 -8.02
C TYR A 526 -33.02 36.21 -9.23
N VAL A 527 -32.61 37.46 -8.98
CA VAL A 527 -31.92 38.30 -9.98
C VAL A 527 -30.52 38.54 -9.47
N TYR A 528 -29.51 38.19 -10.27
CA TYR A 528 -28.12 38.30 -9.87
C TYR A 528 -27.19 38.41 -11.07
N ASP A 529 -26.11 39.15 -10.90
CA ASP A 529 -25.02 39.20 -11.87
C ASP A 529 -23.97 38.18 -11.47
N THR A 530 -23.39 37.51 -12.47
CA THR A 530 -22.17 36.73 -12.29
C THR A 530 -21.04 37.34 -13.11
N ILE A 531 -19.89 37.51 -12.46
CA ILE A 531 -18.63 37.83 -13.12
C ILE A 531 -17.78 36.59 -12.99
N SER A 532 -17.31 36.04 -14.12
CA SER A 532 -16.32 34.97 -14.09
C SER A 532 -15.07 35.36 -14.88
N LEU A 533 -13.93 35.16 -14.25
CA LEU A 533 -12.61 35.38 -14.82
C LEU A 533 -11.95 34.00 -14.96
N ASN A 534 -11.71 33.59 -16.19
CA ASN A 534 -10.97 32.39 -16.52
C ASN A 534 -9.61 32.80 -17.09
N THR A 535 -8.53 32.37 -16.46
CA THR A 535 -7.16 32.58 -16.91
C THR A 535 -6.54 31.25 -17.30
N ASP A 536 -5.80 31.22 -18.41
CA ASP A 536 -4.87 30.15 -18.79
C ASP A 536 -3.57 30.84 -19.21
N THR A 537 -2.65 30.97 -18.26
CA THR A 537 -1.39 31.69 -18.43
C THR A 537 -0.22 30.73 -18.28
N TYR A 538 0.43 30.44 -19.40
CA TYR A 538 1.74 29.80 -19.43
C TYR A 538 2.82 30.88 -19.50
N PHE A 539 3.69 30.90 -18.49
CA PHE A 539 4.96 31.60 -18.52
C PHE A 539 6.07 30.57 -18.53
N GLY A 540 6.86 30.53 -19.59
CA GLY A 540 7.95 29.58 -19.73
C GLY A 540 9.15 30.11 -20.49
N PHE A 541 10.18 29.27 -20.48
CA PHE A 541 11.46 29.47 -21.13
C PHE A 541 11.68 28.33 -22.12
N ASN A 542 11.62 28.63 -23.41
CA ASN A 542 12.02 27.77 -24.52
C ASN A 542 13.56 27.81 -24.66
N ILE A 543 14.26 27.05 -23.83
CA ILE A 543 15.72 27.00 -23.78
C ILE A 543 16.24 26.10 -24.91
N PRO A 544 16.96 26.61 -25.92
CA PRO A 544 17.60 25.79 -26.94
C PRO A 544 18.84 25.10 -26.35
N ALA A 545 18.64 23.92 -25.75
CA ALA A 545 19.71 23.12 -25.15
C ALA A 545 20.73 22.64 -26.22
N THR A 546 20.27 22.37 -27.45
CA THR A 546 21.14 22.20 -28.64
C THR A 546 20.41 22.70 -29.89
N LYS A 547 21.08 22.73 -31.06
CA LYS A 547 20.44 23.01 -32.37
C LYS A 547 19.23 22.10 -32.68
N LYS A 548 19.13 20.95 -32.02
CA LYS A 548 18.09 19.94 -32.22
C LYS A 548 17.24 19.68 -30.98
N LEU A 549 17.50 20.33 -29.83
CA LEU A 549 16.80 20.06 -28.58
C LEU A 549 16.41 21.37 -27.90
N ASN A 550 15.11 21.56 -27.73
CA ASN A 550 14.52 22.69 -27.02
C ASN A 550 13.83 22.18 -25.75
N LEU A 551 14.19 22.76 -24.61
CA LEU A 551 13.61 22.47 -23.31
C LEU A 551 12.70 23.63 -22.92
N LEU A 552 11.39 23.41 -22.92
CA LEU A 552 10.39 24.38 -22.49
C LEU A 552 10.07 24.13 -21.01
N LEU A 553 10.61 24.97 -20.13
CA LEU A 553 10.29 24.98 -18.70
C LEU A 553 9.32 26.13 -18.43
N GLY A 554 8.13 25.86 -17.89
CA GLY A 554 7.23 26.94 -17.50
C GLY A 554 6.24 26.58 -16.41
N LEU A 555 5.66 27.63 -15.83
CA LEU A 555 4.50 27.52 -14.95
C LEU A 555 3.27 27.89 -15.76
N ARG A 556 2.32 26.95 -15.83
CA ARG A 556 0.97 27.23 -16.29
C ARG A 556 0.09 27.48 -15.06
N HIS A 557 -0.59 28.61 -15.04
CA HIS A 557 -1.65 28.91 -14.08
C HIS A 557 -2.98 28.89 -14.80
N ILE A 558 -3.91 28.08 -14.29
CA ILE A 558 -5.30 28.05 -14.73
C ILE A 558 -6.15 28.51 -13.55
N GLY A 559 -6.71 29.71 -13.64
CA GLY A 559 -7.54 30.30 -12.59
C GLY A 559 -8.97 30.43 -13.07
N GLN A 560 -9.91 29.82 -12.35
CA GLN A 560 -11.34 30.03 -12.49
C GLN A 560 -11.84 30.77 -11.25
N TYR A 561 -12.19 32.04 -11.41
CA TYR A 561 -12.71 32.90 -10.35
C TYR A 561 -14.16 33.27 -10.67
N GLY A 562 -15.04 33.14 -9.71
CA GLY A 562 -16.47 33.39 -9.85
C GLY A 562 -17.01 34.25 -8.72
N TRP A 563 -17.54 35.42 -9.07
CA TRP A 563 -18.25 36.30 -8.15
C TRP A 563 -19.73 36.35 -8.50
N ILE A 564 -20.58 36.26 -7.49
CA ILE A 564 -22.02 36.46 -7.59
C ILE A 564 -22.39 37.75 -6.87
N ASN A 565 -23.19 38.59 -7.53
CA ASN A 565 -23.73 39.83 -6.99
C ASN A 565 -25.26 39.75 -6.98
N PRO A 566 -25.90 39.43 -5.83
CA PRO A 566 -27.35 39.37 -5.75
C PRO A 566 -27.94 40.78 -5.92
N LYS A 567 -28.81 40.95 -6.92
CA LYS A 567 -29.64 42.17 -7.10
C LYS A 567 -30.97 42.04 -6.39
N SER A 568 -31.55 40.83 -6.36
CA SER A 568 -32.80 40.53 -5.66
C SER A 568 -32.90 39.04 -5.35
N ALA A 569 -33.33 38.70 -4.13
CA ALA A 569 -33.65 37.34 -3.70
C ALA A 569 -34.97 37.39 -2.91
N MET A 570 -36.07 36.97 -3.54
CA MET A 570 -37.42 37.06 -2.98
C MET A 570 -38.10 35.70 -2.93
N LYS A 571 -38.82 35.45 -1.84
CA LYS A 571 -39.73 34.31 -1.64
C LYS A 571 -41.08 34.86 -1.16
N ASP A 572 -42.17 34.46 -1.80
CA ASP A 572 -43.53 34.94 -1.48
C ASP A 572 -43.69 36.48 -1.44
N GLY A 573 -42.85 37.21 -2.20
CA GLY A 573 -42.82 38.67 -2.22
C GLY A 573 -42.09 39.34 -1.05
N LYS A 574 -41.50 38.57 -0.13
CA LYS A 574 -40.59 39.04 0.92
C LYS A 574 -39.14 38.77 0.53
N GLU A 575 -38.24 39.64 0.98
CA GLU A 575 -36.81 39.47 0.80
C GLU A 575 -36.27 38.40 1.76
N ILE A 576 -35.35 37.55 1.28
CA ILE A 576 -34.75 36.49 2.09
C ILE A 576 -33.68 37.11 3.02
N THR A 577 -33.80 36.88 4.33
CA THR A 577 -32.86 37.33 5.36
C THR A 577 -32.31 36.17 6.20
N TRP A 578 -31.13 36.38 6.80
CA TRP A 578 -30.42 35.44 7.66
C TRP A 578 -30.06 36.09 8.99
N ASN A 579 -29.96 35.27 10.04
CA ASN A 579 -29.43 35.70 11.32
C ASN A 579 -27.89 35.62 11.32
N ILE A 580 -27.22 36.73 11.62
CA ILE A 580 -25.76 36.80 11.83
C ILE A 580 -25.45 37.41 13.20
N ALA A 581 -24.30 37.09 13.80
CA ALA A 581 -23.90 37.55 15.11
C ALA A 581 -23.66 39.06 15.14
N LYS A 582 -24.19 39.71 16.18
CA LYS A 582 -23.86 41.07 16.55
C LYS A 582 -22.44 41.09 17.11
N ARG A 583 -21.60 42.00 16.62
CA ARG A 583 -20.17 42.12 16.96
C ARG A 583 -19.82 43.56 17.35
N TYR A 584 -18.79 43.73 18.17
CA TYR A 584 -18.21 45.04 18.52
C TYR A 584 -17.01 45.39 17.61
N GLU A 585 -16.39 46.56 17.83
CA GLU A 585 -15.32 47.18 17.04
C GLU A 585 -14.07 46.29 16.81
N TYR A 586 -13.84 45.30 17.66
CA TYR A 586 -12.77 44.29 17.53
C TYR A 586 -13.23 42.96 16.91
N TYR A 587 -14.38 42.93 16.22
CA TYR A 587 -14.99 41.77 15.56
C TYR A 587 -15.40 40.59 16.46
N ASN A 588 -15.21 40.66 17.78
CA ASN A 588 -15.70 39.62 18.72
C ASN A 588 -17.24 39.60 18.81
N PRO A 589 -17.86 38.42 18.92
CA PRO A 589 -19.31 38.27 19.04
C PRO A 589 -19.84 38.68 20.41
N ILE A 590 -21.10 39.13 20.45
CA ILE A 590 -21.79 39.57 21.67
C ILE A 590 -22.72 38.47 22.18
N GLY A 591 -22.63 38.14 23.46
CA GLY A 591 -23.56 37.23 24.12
C GLY A 591 -24.94 37.84 24.33
N LYS A 592 -25.95 37.00 24.61
CA LYS A 592 -27.28 37.48 24.99
C LYS A 592 -27.36 38.14 26.38
N ASP A 593 -26.23 38.24 27.10
CA ASP A 593 -26.02 39.12 28.27
C ASP A 593 -25.43 40.50 27.89
N ASP A 594 -25.36 40.82 26.60
CA ASP A 594 -24.72 42.01 26.01
C ASP A 594 -23.21 42.17 26.35
N LYS A 595 -22.53 41.10 26.81
CA LYS A 595 -21.08 41.09 27.01
C LYS A 595 -20.35 40.56 25.79
N THR A 596 -19.18 41.12 25.51
CA THR A 596 -18.25 40.63 24.49
C THR A 596 -17.72 39.25 24.86
N ILE A 597 -17.72 38.31 23.92
CA ILE A 597 -17.17 36.96 24.09
C ILE A 597 -15.82 36.88 23.39
N ILE A 598 -14.74 36.75 24.17
CA ILE A 598 -13.41 36.43 23.63
C ILE A 598 -13.36 34.91 23.42
N VAL A 599 -13.59 34.47 22.18
CA VAL A 599 -13.77 33.04 21.87
C VAL A 599 -12.54 32.21 22.27
N SER A 600 -11.34 32.72 22.04
CA SER A 600 -10.07 32.05 22.37
C SER A 600 -9.80 31.86 23.87
N GLU A 601 -10.55 32.53 24.75
CA GLU A 601 -10.40 32.45 26.21
C GLU A 601 -11.55 31.69 26.88
N THR A 602 -12.62 31.36 26.14
CA THR A 602 -13.76 30.60 26.64
C THR A 602 -13.79 29.16 26.10
N THR A 603 -14.76 28.37 26.56
CA THR A 603 -14.99 26.98 26.14
C THR A 603 -16.45 26.78 25.74
N GLU A 604 -16.70 25.72 24.97
CA GLU A 604 -18.05 25.26 24.59
C GLU A 604 -18.96 25.13 25.83
N LYS A 605 -18.49 24.45 26.88
CA LYS A 605 -19.23 24.26 28.13
C LYS A 605 -19.68 25.58 28.76
N ASN A 606 -18.78 26.56 28.84
CA ASN A 606 -19.10 27.84 29.49
C ASN A 606 -20.20 28.63 28.75
N LEU A 607 -20.33 28.46 27.43
CA LEU A 607 -21.42 29.08 26.65
C LEU A 607 -22.71 28.25 26.73
N VAL A 608 -22.62 26.92 26.69
CA VAL A 608 -23.78 26.00 26.82
C VAL A 608 -24.43 26.13 28.20
N ASP A 609 -23.64 26.12 29.29
CA ASP A 609 -24.15 26.27 30.66
C ASP A 609 -24.79 27.66 30.86
N LYS A 610 -24.22 28.73 30.27
CA LYS A 610 -24.82 30.08 30.29
C LYS A 610 -26.17 30.16 29.57
N GLU A 611 -26.31 29.51 28.41
CA GLU A 611 -27.58 29.45 27.68
C GLU A 611 -28.61 28.59 28.43
N TYR A 612 -28.18 27.45 28.98
CA TYR A 612 -29.03 26.56 29.78
C TYR A 612 -29.60 27.26 31.02
N GLU A 613 -28.75 27.90 31.82
CA GLU A 613 -29.17 28.64 33.02
C GLU A 613 -30.04 29.86 32.68
N ARG A 614 -29.92 30.45 31.47
CA ARG A 614 -30.87 31.48 31.02
C ARG A 614 -32.22 30.87 30.64
N ILE A 615 -32.25 29.82 29.82
CA ILE A 615 -33.48 29.13 29.40
C ILE A 615 -34.28 28.67 30.63
N LYS A 616 -33.60 28.10 31.63
CA LYS A 616 -34.20 27.66 32.89
C LYS A 616 -34.82 28.80 33.71
N LYS A 617 -34.27 30.01 33.64
CA LYS A 617 -34.85 31.23 34.26
C LYS A 617 -35.97 31.84 33.43
N ASP A 618 -35.91 31.71 32.11
CA ASP A 618 -36.87 32.27 31.16
C ASP A 618 -38.21 31.47 31.08
N ASN A 619 -38.34 30.34 31.80
CA ASN A 619 -39.50 29.43 31.79
C ASN A 619 -39.97 28.95 30.39
N LYS A 620 -39.09 28.99 29.39
CA LYS A 620 -39.39 28.52 28.03
C LYS A 620 -38.90 27.09 27.87
N LYS A 621 -39.82 26.17 27.55
CA LYS A 621 -39.63 24.75 27.17
C LYS A 621 -38.29 24.13 27.60
N GLU A 622 -38.33 23.20 28.56
CA GLU A 622 -37.19 22.40 29.03
C GLU A 622 -36.33 21.85 27.87
N LYS A 623 -35.30 22.62 27.46
CA LYS A 623 -34.27 22.16 26.53
C LYS A 623 -33.19 21.47 27.35
N LEU A 624 -32.87 20.24 26.99
CA LEU A 624 -31.76 19.53 27.60
C LEU A 624 -30.44 20.13 27.12
N LYS A 625 -29.37 20.02 27.92
CA LYS A 625 -28.07 20.60 27.56
C LYS A 625 -27.54 20.09 26.23
N ARG A 626 -27.80 18.82 25.88
CA ARG A 626 -27.45 18.23 24.57
C ARG A 626 -28.07 18.98 23.37
N ASP A 627 -29.23 19.61 23.56
CA ASP A 627 -29.99 20.30 22.51
C ASP A 627 -29.55 21.75 22.31
N ILE A 628 -28.72 22.26 23.22
CA ILE A 628 -28.14 23.60 23.18
C ILE A 628 -26.82 23.53 22.42
N HIS A 629 -26.67 24.40 21.42
CA HIS A 629 -25.39 24.67 20.77
C HIS A 629 -24.76 25.92 21.39
N GLN A 630 -23.44 25.96 21.47
CA GLN A 630 -22.70 27.09 22.04
C GLN A 630 -22.89 28.40 21.25
N SER A 631 -23.23 28.34 19.95
CA SER A 631 -23.67 29.52 19.20
C SER A 631 -25.03 30.05 19.64
N ASP A 632 -25.86 29.24 20.31
CA ASP A 632 -27.22 29.64 20.70
C ASP A 632 -27.19 30.74 21.75
N TYR A 633 -26.08 30.91 22.48
CA TYR A 633 -25.89 32.02 23.43
C TYR A 633 -25.64 33.38 22.75
N ILE A 634 -25.27 33.39 21.47
CA ILE A 634 -24.87 34.60 20.74
C ILE A 634 -26.10 35.44 20.38
N LYS A 635 -25.95 36.76 20.43
CA LYS A 635 -26.97 37.73 20.02
C LYS A 635 -26.86 37.99 18.52
N THR A 636 -27.97 37.87 17.79
CA THR A 636 -27.99 37.99 16.32
C THR A 636 -28.68 39.28 15.84
N VAL A 637 -28.46 39.61 14.57
CA VAL A 637 -29.13 40.65 13.78
C VAL A 637 -29.48 40.08 12.40
N GLU A 638 -30.53 40.60 11.76
CA GLU A 638 -30.89 40.19 10.40
C GLU A 638 -29.94 40.81 9.36
N SER A 639 -29.59 40.02 8.35
CA SER A 639 -28.79 40.42 7.21
C SER A 639 -29.34 39.87 5.90
N LYS A 640 -29.10 40.57 4.80
CA LYS A 640 -29.60 40.24 3.46
C LYS A 640 -28.58 39.40 2.69
N SER A 641 -28.95 38.98 1.47
CA SER A 641 -28.01 38.37 0.53
C SER A 641 -26.84 39.32 0.25
N VAL A 642 -25.60 38.81 0.32
CA VAL A 642 -24.38 39.60 0.08
C VAL A 642 -23.65 39.17 -1.18
N LYS A 643 -22.87 40.10 -1.76
CA LYS A 643 -21.92 39.78 -2.82
C LYS A 643 -20.89 38.77 -2.30
N ALA A 644 -20.67 37.70 -3.04
CA ALA A 644 -19.81 36.61 -2.63
C ALA A 644 -18.90 36.12 -3.76
N LEU A 645 -17.76 35.54 -3.37
CA LEU A 645 -16.98 34.64 -4.18
C LEU A 645 -17.67 33.26 -4.10
N TYR A 646 -18.20 32.76 -5.21
CA TYR A 646 -18.79 31.41 -5.28
C TYR A 646 -17.77 30.38 -5.73
N GLU A 647 -16.78 30.79 -6.53
CA GLU A 647 -15.71 29.91 -6.99
C GLU A 647 -14.36 30.63 -6.93
N MET A 648 -13.37 29.91 -6.40
CA MET A 648 -11.97 30.26 -6.58
C MET A 648 -11.18 28.97 -6.73
N TYR A 649 -11.14 28.48 -7.95
CA TYR A 649 -10.39 27.31 -8.32
C TYR A 649 -9.11 27.71 -9.05
N ASN A 650 -7.97 27.44 -8.43
CA ASN A 650 -6.65 27.69 -9.01
C ASN A 650 -5.99 26.35 -9.27
N ILE A 651 -5.45 26.17 -10.46
CA ILE A 651 -4.54 25.08 -10.75
C ILE A 651 -3.20 25.68 -11.11
N ILE A 652 -2.20 25.40 -10.29
CA ILE A 652 -0.80 25.73 -10.59
C ILE A 652 -0.18 24.46 -11.13
N SER A 653 0.39 24.56 -12.33
CA SER A 653 0.83 23.41 -13.09
C SER A 653 2.23 23.67 -13.65
N PRO A 654 3.29 23.32 -12.91
CA PRO A 654 4.63 23.25 -13.47
C PRO A 654 4.64 22.27 -14.65
N ARG A 655 5.15 22.77 -15.78
CA ARG A 655 5.15 22.08 -17.07
C ARG A 655 6.57 22.05 -17.62
N LEU A 656 7.09 20.84 -17.77
CA LEU A 656 8.30 20.54 -18.52
C LEU A 656 7.86 20.03 -19.90
N THR A 657 8.46 20.54 -20.96
CA THR A 657 8.29 19.99 -22.31
C THR A 657 9.64 19.87 -23.00
N VAL A 658 9.99 18.65 -23.41
CA VAL A 658 11.21 18.35 -24.17
C VAL A 658 10.83 18.26 -25.64
N ILE A 659 11.23 19.24 -26.45
CA ILE A 659 11.01 19.27 -27.90
C ILE A 659 12.31 18.88 -28.59
N TYR A 660 12.38 17.65 -29.10
CA TYR A 660 13.55 17.10 -29.79
C TYR A 660 13.30 16.99 -31.31
N ARG A 661 14.06 17.75 -32.09
CA ARG A 661 14.12 17.70 -33.55
C ARG A 661 15.21 16.75 -34.02
N THR A 662 14.91 15.45 -34.13
CA THR A 662 15.87 14.47 -34.68
C THR A 662 16.38 14.91 -36.05
N TYR A 663 15.48 15.46 -36.87
CA TYR A 663 15.71 16.06 -38.17
C TYR A 663 14.90 17.35 -38.27
N GLU A 664 15.17 18.23 -39.25
CA GLU A 664 14.40 19.49 -39.38
C GLU A 664 12.90 19.23 -39.61
N ASN A 665 12.61 18.10 -40.27
CA ASN A 665 11.29 17.59 -40.61
C ASN A 665 10.62 16.70 -39.54
N ILE A 666 11.24 16.43 -38.38
CA ILE A 666 10.59 15.59 -37.33
C ILE A 666 10.80 16.17 -35.94
N ILE A 667 9.72 16.61 -35.31
CA ILE A 667 9.65 17.04 -33.91
C ILE A 667 9.05 15.90 -33.07
N PHE A 668 9.73 15.55 -31.99
CA PHE A 668 9.17 14.81 -30.86
C PHE A 668 8.95 15.81 -29.72
N SER A 669 7.76 15.84 -29.11
CA SER A 669 7.48 16.65 -27.92
C SER A 669 6.99 15.76 -26.78
N SER A 670 7.80 15.68 -25.72
CA SER A 670 7.48 14.97 -24.48
C SER A 670 7.05 16.00 -23.43
N HIS A 671 5.80 15.94 -22.98
CA HIS A 671 5.20 16.89 -22.04
C HIS A 671 4.96 16.21 -20.69
N LEU A 672 5.56 16.73 -19.62
CA LEU A 672 5.28 16.39 -18.24
C LEU A 672 4.65 17.61 -17.55
N GLU A 673 3.47 17.41 -16.96
CA GLU A 673 2.68 18.46 -16.32
C GLU A 673 2.17 17.90 -14.98
N LEU A 674 2.39 18.63 -13.87
CA LEU A 674 1.93 18.23 -12.53
C LEU A 674 0.93 19.25 -11.98
N PRO A 675 -0.35 19.21 -12.42
CA PRO A 675 -1.43 19.95 -11.79
C PRO A 675 -1.49 19.80 -10.27
N VAL A 676 -1.57 20.94 -9.58
CA VAL A 676 -1.96 21.05 -8.17
C VAL A 676 -3.16 21.99 -8.08
N GLY A 677 -4.33 21.44 -7.75
CA GLY A 677 -5.57 22.18 -7.64
C GLY A 677 -5.80 22.70 -6.21
N PHE A 678 -6.23 23.95 -6.11
CA PHE A 678 -6.65 24.61 -4.88
C PHE A 678 -8.05 25.20 -5.08
N ARG A 679 -9.00 24.84 -4.22
CA ARG A 679 -10.35 25.40 -4.21
C ARG A 679 -10.58 26.15 -2.91
N ASN A 680 -10.90 27.45 -2.99
CA ASN A 680 -11.14 28.30 -1.82
C ASN A 680 -10.02 28.22 -0.76
N PHE A 681 -8.76 28.28 -1.23
CA PHE A 681 -7.50 28.14 -0.45
C PHE A 681 -7.18 26.74 0.12
N SER A 682 -8.10 25.77 0.04
CA SER A 682 -7.84 24.37 0.41
C SER A 682 -7.25 23.57 -0.76
N PRO A 683 -6.34 22.60 -0.52
CA PRO A 683 -5.93 21.64 -1.54
C PRO A 683 -7.12 20.81 -2.02
N ALA A 684 -7.35 20.79 -3.34
CA ALA A 684 -8.45 20.08 -3.98
C ALA A 684 -8.00 18.81 -4.73
N GLY A 685 -6.70 18.69 -5.01
CA GLY A 685 -6.12 17.48 -5.61
C GLY A 685 -4.76 17.71 -6.26
N ILE A 686 -4.09 16.62 -6.59
CA ILE A 686 -2.84 16.60 -7.37
C ILE A 686 -3.00 15.52 -8.45
N LYS A 687 -2.56 15.80 -9.67
CA LYS A 687 -2.57 14.84 -10.79
C LYS A 687 -1.23 14.84 -11.49
N GLY A 688 -0.68 13.67 -11.79
CA GLY A 688 0.47 13.53 -12.69
C GLY A 688 -0.01 13.34 -14.13
N MET A 689 0.48 14.15 -15.07
CA MET A 689 0.15 14.04 -16.48
C MET A 689 1.40 13.93 -17.34
N TYR A 690 1.43 12.91 -18.20
CA TYR A 690 2.44 12.72 -19.23
C TYR A 690 1.76 12.59 -20.58
N SER A 691 2.22 13.33 -21.58
CA SER A 691 1.75 13.18 -22.97
C SER A 691 2.92 13.32 -23.95
N GLY A 692 2.93 12.49 -24.99
CA GLY A 692 3.92 12.55 -26.06
C GLY A 692 3.25 12.86 -27.40
N GLU A 693 3.75 13.86 -28.11
CA GLU A 693 3.38 14.19 -29.49
C GLU A 693 4.56 13.90 -30.43
N ILE A 694 4.26 13.38 -31.62
CA ILE A 694 5.23 13.23 -32.72
C ILE A 694 4.67 14.02 -33.90
N LYS A 695 5.39 15.05 -34.32
CA LYS A 695 4.98 15.98 -35.36
C LYS A 695 5.99 15.96 -36.51
N TYR A 696 5.56 15.35 -37.62
CA TYR A 696 6.26 15.41 -38.90
C TYR A 696 5.98 16.77 -39.58
N LEU A 697 7.02 17.45 -40.06
CA LEU A 697 6.95 18.67 -40.88
C LEU A 697 7.42 18.31 -42.29
N ILE A 698 6.57 18.44 -43.30
CA ILE A 698 6.95 18.13 -44.69
C ILE A 698 7.67 19.34 -45.28
N ASP A 699 8.92 19.18 -45.71
CA ASP A 699 9.70 20.18 -46.46
C ASP A 699 10.78 19.48 -47.33
N ASP A 700 11.26 20.15 -48.38
CA ASP A 700 11.80 19.55 -49.62
C ASP A 700 13.24 18.95 -49.55
N SER A 701 13.91 18.97 -48.40
CA SER A 701 15.37 18.74 -48.28
C SER A 701 15.83 17.27 -48.19
N TYR A 702 15.07 16.33 -48.75
CA TYR A 702 15.30 14.87 -48.55
C TYR A 702 16.46 14.23 -49.31
N LYS A 703 17.22 14.98 -50.12
CA LYS A 703 18.15 14.41 -51.11
C LYS A 703 19.56 14.09 -50.58
N ASP A 704 20.06 14.85 -49.62
CA ASP A 704 21.51 14.85 -49.29
C ASP A 704 21.89 14.02 -48.05
N MET A 705 20.93 13.68 -47.18
CA MET A 705 21.24 13.03 -45.90
C MET A 705 21.59 11.52 -46.03
N LEU A 706 21.41 10.93 -47.21
CA LEU A 706 21.72 9.52 -47.47
C LEU A 706 23.22 9.23 -47.71
N PHE A 707 24.08 10.25 -47.88
CA PHE A 707 25.39 10.04 -48.51
C PHE A 707 26.67 10.48 -47.76
N THR A 708 26.64 11.08 -46.56
CA THR A 708 27.90 11.55 -45.90
C THR A 708 28.01 11.28 -44.38
N THR A 709 29.03 10.50 -44.00
CA THR A 709 29.36 10.10 -42.62
C THR A 709 30.64 10.73 -42.05
N LYS A 710 30.64 11.04 -40.75
CA LYS A 710 31.77 11.12 -39.78
C LYS A 710 31.18 11.41 -38.37
N ASN A 711 31.68 10.92 -37.23
CA ASN A 711 32.68 9.87 -36.96
C ASN A 711 32.26 9.11 -35.66
N PRO A 712 32.67 7.84 -35.40
CA PRO A 712 31.83 6.91 -34.62
C PRO A 712 32.18 6.65 -33.13
N ILE A 713 33.18 7.30 -32.53
CA ILE A 713 33.62 7.00 -31.14
C ILE A 713 33.46 8.22 -30.23
N LYS A 714 32.78 8.05 -29.09
CA LYS A 714 32.67 9.02 -27.99
C LYS A 714 33.44 8.51 -26.76
N PHE A 715 34.16 9.42 -26.09
CA PHE A 715 34.83 9.20 -24.80
C PHE A 715 34.04 9.93 -23.70
N LYS A 716 33.75 9.26 -22.59
CA LYS A 716 33.07 9.82 -21.41
C LYS A 716 33.65 9.20 -20.14
N SER A 717 34.28 10.02 -19.30
CA SER A 717 34.66 9.65 -17.93
C SER A 717 33.79 10.38 -16.91
N SER A 718 33.57 9.78 -15.74
CA SER A 718 32.94 10.44 -14.60
C SER A 718 33.21 9.69 -13.31
N GLY A 719 33.49 10.36 -12.20
CA GLY A 719 33.68 9.69 -10.91
C GLY A 719 33.38 10.55 -9.70
N TYR A 720 33.28 9.93 -8.53
CA TYR A 720 33.29 10.61 -7.24
C TYR A 720 34.02 9.80 -6.15
N VAL A 721 34.52 10.48 -5.12
CA VAL A 721 35.11 9.92 -3.89
C VAL A 721 34.52 10.67 -2.70
N GLU A 722 33.95 9.97 -1.72
CA GLU A 722 33.35 10.54 -0.52
C GLU A 722 33.92 9.88 0.75
N GLY A 723 34.53 10.66 1.65
CA GLY A 723 35.09 10.14 2.91
C GLY A 723 34.78 11.04 4.10
N GLY A 724 34.61 10.47 5.30
CA GLY A 724 34.07 11.22 6.43
C GLY A 724 33.94 10.46 7.76
N ALA A 725 33.28 11.10 8.72
CA ALA A 725 33.03 10.59 10.07
C ALA A 725 31.52 10.42 10.35
N ILE A 726 31.18 9.49 11.23
CA ILE A 726 29.85 9.29 11.80
C ILE A 726 29.96 9.58 13.30
N LEU A 727 29.15 10.51 13.80
CA LEU A 727 29.10 10.97 15.18
C LEU A 727 27.69 10.70 15.71
N GLY A 728 27.55 9.84 16.71
CA GLY A 728 26.26 9.34 17.19
C GLY A 728 26.46 8.18 18.16
N ASN A 729 25.45 7.32 18.30
CA ASN A 729 25.50 6.19 19.24
C ASN A 729 26.61 5.16 18.93
N GLU A 730 27.10 5.12 17.69
CA GLU A 730 28.25 4.30 17.24
C GLU A 730 29.21 5.19 16.43
N PRO A 731 30.19 5.86 17.07
CA PRO A 731 31.11 6.76 16.37
C PRO A 731 32.13 5.99 15.51
N GLY A 732 32.42 6.49 14.31
CA GLY A 732 33.35 5.84 13.38
C GLY A 732 33.66 6.66 12.13
N TYR A 733 34.39 6.06 11.17
CA TYR A 733 34.76 6.68 9.91
C TYR A 733 34.27 5.84 8.72
N TYR A 734 34.06 6.48 7.57
CA TYR A 734 33.68 5.83 6.32
C TYR A 734 34.45 6.43 5.13
N PHE A 735 34.65 5.62 4.10
CA PHE A 735 35.21 6.04 2.81
C PHE A 735 34.44 5.32 1.70
N SER A 736 34.17 6.00 0.59
CA SER A 736 33.50 5.44 -0.57
C SER A 736 33.97 6.10 -1.85
N TYR A 737 33.85 5.39 -2.97
CA TYR A 737 34.28 5.90 -4.27
C TYR A 737 33.54 5.21 -5.42
N LYS A 738 33.49 5.89 -6.56
CA LYS A 738 32.96 5.40 -7.83
C LYS A 738 33.70 6.06 -8.99
N ALA A 739 34.11 5.31 -9.99
CA ALA A 739 34.73 5.84 -11.20
C ALA A 739 34.20 5.09 -12.43
N MET A 740 33.98 5.82 -13.53
CA MET A 740 33.54 5.28 -14.81
C MET A 740 34.39 5.86 -15.94
N ALA A 741 34.77 5.03 -16.91
CA ALA A 741 35.27 5.44 -18.21
C ALA A 741 34.56 4.63 -19.31
N ASP A 742 34.04 5.31 -20.33
CA ASP A 742 33.30 4.73 -21.46
C ASP A 742 33.87 5.29 -22.77
N ILE A 743 34.32 4.40 -23.66
CA ILE A 743 34.90 4.72 -24.97
C ILE A 743 34.08 4.12 -26.12
N SER A 744 32.76 4.00 -25.94
CA SER A 744 31.75 3.48 -26.88
C SER A 744 31.79 1.98 -27.17
N PHE A 745 32.98 1.38 -27.33
CA PHE A 745 33.18 -0.07 -27.49
C PHE A 745 33.69 -0.76 -26.23
N LEU A 746 34.12 0.02 -25.23
CA LEU A 746 34.57 -0.48 -23.95
C LEU A 746 34.14 0.48 -22.84
N ARG A 747 33.60 -0.06 -21.75
CA ARG A 747 33.22 0.70 -20.56
C ARG A 747 33.70 -0.01 -19.29
N GLY A 748 34.41 0.71 -18.42
CA GLY A 748 34.76 0.25 -17.09
C GLY A 748 34.08 1.12 -16.04
N ASP A 749 33.40 0.49 -15.07
CA ASP A 749 32.88 1.08 -13.84
C ASP A 749 33.60 0.41 -12.65
N ILE A 750 34.03 1.19 -11.66
CA ILE A 750 34.57 0.72 -10.37
C ILE A 750 33.79 1.45 -9.27
N LYS A 751 33.42 0.76 -8.20
CA LYS A 751 32.81 1.38 -7.01
C LYS A 751 33.23 0.65 -5.75
N GLY A 752 33.22 1.29 -4.59
CA GLY A 752 33.57 0.61 -3.35
C GLY A 752 33.47 1.48 -2.11
N ASN A 753 33.81 0.88 -0.98
CA ASN A 753 33.95 1.56 0.31
C ASN A 753 35.24 1.13 1.03
N ASP A 754 35.36 1.48 2.31
CA ASP A 754 36.46 1.13 3.22
C ASP A 754 36.68 -0.39 3.40
N LYS A 755 35.74 -1.23 2.97
CA LYS A 755 35.77 -2.69 3.19
C LYS A 755 35.75 -3.50 1.88
N ASN A 756 34.93 -3.11 0.89
CA ASN A 756 34.75 -3.85 -0.37
C ASN A 756 35.02 -2.99 -1.61
N ILE A 757 35.54 -3.64 -2.65
CA ILE A 757 35.80 -3.08 -3.99
C ILE A 757 35.01 -3.89 -5.03
N ASP A 758 34.05 -3.27 -5.70
CA ASP A 758 33.34 -3.81 -6.86
C ASP A 758 33.88 -3.21 -8.15
N PHE A 759 33.83 -3.99 -9.24
CA PHE A 759 34.11 -3.48 -10.58
C PHE A 759 33.22 -4.14 -11.61
N ASN A 760 32.99 -3.48 -12.74
CA ASN A 760 32.21 -3.94 -13.86
C ASN A 760 32.87 -3.45 -15.15
N PHE A 761 33.31 -4.38 -15.99
CA PHE A 761 34.00 -4.12 -17.25
C PHE A 761 33.17 -4.70 -18.41
N SER A 762 32.69 -3.82 -19.27
CA SER A 762 31.73 -4.11 -20.33
C SER A 762 32.36 -3.88 -21.70
N LEU A 763 32.47 -4.94 -22.49
CA LEU A 763 32.92 -4.95 -23.87
C LEU A 763 31.71 -4.94 -24.83
N ASN A 764 31.69 -3.95 -25.72
CA ASN A 764 30.74 -3.81 -26.82
C ASN A 764 31.49 -4.01 -28.15
N PRO A 765 31.21 -5.06 -28.94
CA PRO A 765 31.82 -5.23 -30.25
C PRO A 765 31.43 -4.08 -31.19
N LEU A 766 32.38 -3.63 -32.02
CA LEU A 766 32.25 -2.50 -32.93
C LEU A 766 31.31 -2.81 -34.13
N MET A 767 30.02 -2.95 -33.86
CA MET A 767 28.96 -3.09 -34.87
C MET A 767 28.02 -1.88 -34.83
N VAL A 768 28.38 -0.85 -35.60
CA VAL A 768 27.69 0.44 -35.63
C VAL A 768 26.60 0.43 -36.70
N ASN A 769 25.39 -0.05 -36.34
CA ASN A 769 24.06 0.33 -36.90
C ASN A 769 22.94 -0.69 -36.60
N LEU A 770 23.23 -1.82 -35.94
CA LEU A 770 22.18 -2.74 -35.52
C LEU A 770 21.51 -2.28 -34.21
N PRO A 771 20.16 -2.32 -34.10
CA PRO A 771 19.45 -1.99 -32.87
C PRO A 771 19.69 -3.02 -31.75
N ILE A 772 20.15 -4.24 -32.10
CA ILE A 772 20.50 -5.33 -31.19
C ILE A 772 21.99 -5.64 -31.37
N LYS A 773 22.75 -5.77 -30.27
CA LYS A 773 24.21 -5.99 -30.27
C LYS A 773 24.61 -7.07 -29.26
N PRO A 774 25.63 -7.91 -29.51
CA PRO A 774 26.21 -8.76 -28.47
C PRO A 774 26.87 -7.91 -27.38
N ARG A 775 26.87 -8.37 -26.14
CA ARG A 775 27.54 -7.70 -25.02
C ARG A 775 28.19 -8.71 -24.08
N LEU A 776 29.42 -8.42 -23.65
CA LEU A 776 30.16 -9.19 -22.66
C LEU A 776 30.51 -8.28 -21.49
N ILE A 777 30.23 -8.74 -20.27
CA ILE A 777 30.45 -8.01 -19.03
C ILE A 777 31.24 -8.93 -18.08
N ILE A 778 32.23 -8.39 -17.39
CA ILE A 778 32.95 -9.04 -16.30
C ILE A 778 32.77 -8.17 -15.06
N SER A 779 32.14 -8.68 -14.02
CA SER A 779 31.96 -7.92 -12.77
C SER A 779 32.41 -8.70 -11.54
N LYS A 780 32.94 -7.96 -10.57
CA LYS A 780 33.07 -8.39 -9.18
C LYS A 780 31.97 -7.69 -8.38
N ASP A 781 31.06 -8.49 -7.83
CA ASP A 781 29.96 -8.07 -6.99
C ASP A 781 30.22 -8.68 -5.58
N ASP A 782 30.64 -7.86 -4.60
CA ASP A 782 31.12 -8.26 -3.26
C ASP A 782 32.28 -9.29 -3.27
N THR A 783 31.95 -10.58 -3.18
CA THR A 783 32.90 -11.71 -3.06
C THR A 783 32.93 -12.60 -4.29
N ASP A 784 31.97 -12.44 -5.19
CA ASP A 784 31.82 -13.21 -6.42
C ASP A 784 32.38 -12.44 -7.61
N ILE A 785 33.16 -13.12 -8.44
CA ILE A 785 33.59 -12.62 -9.75
C ILE A 785 32.85 -13.43 -10.82
N SER A 786 32.07 -12.71 -11.62
CA SER A 786 31.15 -13.26 -12.61
C SER A 786 31.37 -12.64 -13.98
N THR A 787 30.99 -13.38 -15.01
CA THR A 787 30.81 -12.83 -16.35
C THR A 787 29.35 -12.92 -16.75
N ARG A 788 28.82 -11.87 -17.39
CA ARG A 788 27.49 -11.82 -17.97
C ARG A 788 27.64 -11.62 -19.49
N PHE A 789 26.98 -12.43 -20.31
CA PHE A 789 27.03 -12.33 -21.77
C PHE A 789 25.62 -12.41 -22.36
N GLY A 790 25.31 -11.62 -23.38
CA GLY A 790 23.94 -11.51 -23.90
C GLY A 790 23.78 -10.59 -25.08
N LEU A 791 22.53 -10.21 -25.35
CA LEU A 791 22.16 -9.22 -26.36
C LEU A 791 21.66 -7.94 -25.68
N GLU A 792 22.16 -6.79 -26.13
CA GLU A 792 21.68 -5.47 -25.78
C GLU A 792 20.84 -4.88 -26.92
N TYR A 793 19.61 -4.48 -26.62
CA TYR A 793 18.86 -3.52 -27.43
C TYR A 793 19.09 -2.10 -26.87
N SER A 794 19.61 -1.19 -27.70
CA SER A 794 19.97 0.18 -27.28
C SER A 794 19.38 1.22 -28.24
N LYS A 795 18.60 2.18 -27.73
CA LYS A 795 18.05 3.30 -28.51
C LYS A 795 18.69 4.62 -28.07
N GLY A 796 19.96 4.80 -28.45
CA GLY A 796 20.77 5.93 -27.99
C GLY A 796 21.37 5.68 -26.60
N THR A 797 21.64 6.77 -25.85
CA THR A 797 22.23 6.71 -24.50
C THR A 797 21.20 6.72 -23.36
N GLU A 798 19.93 6.91 -23.69
CA GLU A 798 18.84 7.12 -22.71
C GLU A 798 18.05 5.84 -22.41
N PHE A 799 18.20 4.79 -23.22
CA PHE A 799 17.54 3.50 -23.00
C PHE A 799 18.38 2.32 -23.51
N SER A 800 18.66 1.37 -22.62
CA SER A 800 19.32 0.09 -22.92
C SER A 800 18.60 -1.06 -22.22
N THR A 801 18.40 -2.17 -22.91
CA THR A 801 17.90 -3.44 -22.34
C THR A 801 18.86 -4.55 -22.71
N ILE A 802 19.47 -5.20 -21.72
CA ILE A 802 20.39 -6.32 -21.88
C ILE A 802 19.71 -7.58 -21.37
N VAL A 803 19.71 -8.65 -22.17
CA VAL A 803 19.17 -9.97 -21.82
C VAL A 803 20.21 -11.03 -22.17
N GLY A 804 20.48 -11.96 -21.25
CA GLY A 804 21.47 -13.00 -21.50
C GLY A 804 21.69 -13.94 -20.31
N PHE A 805 22.93 -14.39 -20.15
CA PHE A 805 23.33 -15.34 -19.13
C PHE A 805 24.49 -14.83 -18.26
N LYS A 806 24.53 -15.26 -17.00
CA LYS A 806 25.55 -15.02 -15.97
C LYS A 806 26.26 -16.33 -15.67
N TYR A 807 27.56 -16.26 -15.42
CA TYR A 807 28.39 -17.37 -14.96
C TYR A 807 29.37 -16.87 -13.90
N ILE A 808 29.46 -17.55 -12.76
CA ILE A 808 30.42 -17.22 -11.70
C ILE A 808 31.64 -18.13 -11.86
N PHE A 809 32.80 -17.52 -12.07
CA PHE A 809 34.05 -18.27 -12.25
C PHE A 809 34.92 -18.29 -10.99
N LYS A 810 34.63 -17.43 -9.99
CA LYS A 810 35.28 -17.46 -8.68
C LYS A 810 34.39 -16.84 -7.61
N SER A 811 34.19 -17.55 -6.50
CA SER A 811 33.64 -17.01 -5.26
C SER A 811 34.68 -17.13 -4.14
N LYS A 812 34.58 -16.26 -3.12
CA LYS A 812 35.27 -16.44 -1.83
C LYS A 812 34.34 -16.94 -0.71
N LYS A 813 33.06 -17.18 -1.01
CA LYS A 813 32.01 -17.47 -0.03
C LYS A 813 31.96 -18.96 0.29
N ASN A 814 31.98 -19.32 1.57
CA ASN A 814 31.76 -20.68 2.04
C ASN A 814 30.26 -20.89 2.27
N ILE A 815 29.58 -21.55 1.32
CA ILE A 815 28.13 -21.77 1.36
C ILE A 815 27.66 -22.45 2.66
N ILE A 816 28.49 -23.26 3.32
CA ILE A 816 28.11 -23.91 4.58
C ILE A 816 28.20 -22.94 5.76
N GLU A 817 29.32 -22.23 5.91
CA GLU A 817 29.55 -21.34 7.06
C GLU A 817 28.83 -19.99 6.92
N ASP A 818 28.74 -19.45 5.70
CA ASP A 818 28.20 -18.11 5.43
C ASP A 818 26.67 -18.12 5.15
N GLU A 819 26.11 -19.27 4.76
CA GLU A 819 24.67 -19.41 4.45
C GLU A 819 24.00 -20.54 5.23
N LEU A 820 24.38 -21.80 5.03
CA LEU A 820 23.58 -22.92 5.54
C LEU A 820 23.48 -22.95 7.08
N LYS A 821 24.61 -22.93 7.79
CA LYS A 821 24.63 -22.99 9.27
C LYS A 821 23.96 -21.75 9.90
N PRO A 822 24.28 -20.49 9.52
CA PRO A 822 23.63 -19.32 10.11
C PRO A 822 22.12 -19.31 9.89
N ASN A 823 21.67 -19.71 8.69
CA ASN A 823 20.25 -19.67 8.34
C ASN A 823 19.46 -20.68 9.18
N ILE A 824 19.98 -21.89 9.37
CA ILE A 824 19.35 -22.92 10.22
C ILE A 824 19.36 -22.52 11.70
N LEU A 825 20.50 -22.05 12.22
CA LEU A 825 20.61 -21.62 13.62
C LEU A 825 19.65 -20.49 13.95
N LYS A 826 19.52 -19.52 13.05
CA LYS A 826 18.61 -18.40 13.23
C LYS A 826 17.15 -18.86 13.24
N ILE A 827 16.73 -19.73 12.33
CA ILE A 827 15.36 -20.30 12.35
C ILE A 827 15.08 -21.08 13.65
N LEU A 828 16.07 -21.80 14.19
CA LEU A 828 15.95 -22.54 15.44
C LEU A 828 15.97 -21.66 16.70
N SER A 829 16.63 -20.49 16.66
CA SER A 829 16.62 -19.51 17.77
C SER A 829 15.23 -18.96 18.10
N TYR A 830 14.26 -19.12 17.19
CA TYR A 830 12.84 -18.79 17.42
C TYR A 830 12.01 -19.99 17.94
N ARG A 831 12.64 -21.10 18.36
CA ARG A 831 11.97 -22.30 18.89
C ARG A 831 12.29 -22.53 20.37
N ASN A 832 13.18 -23.47 20.67
CA ASN A 832 13.51 -23.94 22.01
C ASN A 832 15.03 -23.96 22.18
N ASP A 833 15.52 -23.31 23.23
CA ASP A 833 16.96 -23.14 23.48
C ASP A 833 17.73 -24.46 23.58
N ASN A 834 17.10 -25.53 24.08
CA ASN A 834 17.73 -26.85 24.16
C ASN A 834 17.88 -27.51 22.78
N GLU A 835 16.94 -27.30 21.85
CA GLU A 835 17.08 -27.77 20.46
C GLU A 835 18.13 -26.95 19.72
N TYR A 836 18.08 -25.62 19.87
CA TYR A 836 19.05 -24.69 19.30
C TYR A 836 20.48 -25.03 19.74
N ASN A 837 20.74 -25.19 21.04
CA ASN A 837 22.07 -25.50 21.54
C ASN A 837 22.58 -26.89 21.10
N LYS A 838 21.71 -27.91 21.07
CA LYS A 838 22.06 -29.25 20.55
C LYS A 838 22.44 -29.21 19.07
N VAL A 839 21.66 -28.51 18.24
CA VAL A 839 21.96 -28.35 16.81
C VAL A 839 23.19 -27.48 16.60
N LYS A 840 23.40 -26.42 17.39
CA LYS A 840 24.60 -25.57 17.31
C LYS A 840 25.89 -26.33 17.55
N ALA A 841 25.93 -27.21 18.55
CA ALA A 841 27.05 -28.11 18.75
C ALA A 841 27.23 -29.08 17.57
N ALA A 842 26.15 -29.75 17.13
CA ALA A 842 26.25 -30.71 16.02
C ALA A 842 26.60 -30.07 14.65
N LEU A 843 26.25 -28.80 14.43
CA LEU A 843 26.61 -28.06 13.22
C LEU A 843 28.08 -27.65 13.18
N SER A 844 28.80 -27.52 14.31
CA SER A 844 30.22 -27.11 14.27
C SER A 844 31.08 -28.14 13.52
N ASP A 845 30.77 -29.42 13.67
CA ASP A 845 31.51 -30.55 13.08
C ASP A 845 31.27 -30.74 11.56
N ILE A 846 30.38 -29.95 10.96
CA ILE A 846 29.95 -30.16 9.57
C ILE A 846 30.74 -29.29 8.61
N SER A 847 31.37 -29.94 7.64
CA SER A 847 32.08 -29.29 6.54
C SER A 847 31.77 -29.98 5.20
N PHE A 848 32.06 -29.29 4.10
CA PHE A 848 32.04 -29.80 2.74
C PHE A 848 33.24 -29.18 2.02
N ASN A 849 34.28 -29.98 1.83
CA ASN A 849 35.60 -29.50 1.41
C ASN A 849 35.84 -29.67 -0.09
N ASP A 850 34.87 -30.23 -0.81
CA ASP A 850 34.96 -30.56 -2.22
C ASP A 850 34.56 -29.37 -3.11
N LYS A 851 35.19 -29.26 -4.28
CA LYS A 851 35.05 -28.12 -5.18
C LYS A 851 33.62 -28.00 -5.72
N LEU A 852 33.02 -26.83 -5.57
CA LEU A 852 31.67 -26.54 -6.05
C LEU A 852 31.65 -26.12 -7.53
N GLU A 853 30.66 -26.61 -8.28
CA GLU A 853 30.42 -26.22 -9.68
C GLU A 853 29.35 -25.14 -9.76
N TYR A 854 29.63 -24.09 -10.54
CA TYR A 854 28.70 -23.00 -10.83
C TYR A 854 28.02 -23.25 -12.16
N ILE A 855 26.70 -23.06 -12.23
CA ILE A 855 25.91 -23.27 -13.43
C ILE A 855 25.62 -21.91 -14.10
N ILE A 856 25.57 -21.89 -15.44
CA ILE A 856 25.17 -20.71 -16.22
C ILE A 856 23.68 -20.43 -16.02
N THR A 857 23.33 -19.20 -15.67
CA THR A 857 21.97 -18.79 -15.27
C THR A 857 21.50 -17.54 -16.02
N PRO A 858 20.19 -17.28 -16.20
CA PRO A 858 19.72 -16.10 -16.93
C PRO A 858 19.89 -14.78 -16.15
N PHE A 859 20.04 -13.66 -16.88
CA PHE A 859 19.95 -12.30 -16.36
C PHE A 859 19.23 -11.32 -17.32
N VAL A 860 18.68 -10.25 -16.74
CA VAL A 860 18.10 -9.09 -17.43
C VAL A 860 18.56 -7.80 -16.74
N ASP A 861 18.87 -6.76 -17.52
CA ASP A 861 19.24 -5.43 -17.04
C ASP A 861 18.64 -4.35 -17.98
N ILE A 862 17.64 -3.62 -17.50
CA ILE A 862 16.93 -2.56 -18.23
C ILE A 862 17.28 -1.21 -17.57
N LYS A 863 17.91 -0.31 -18.32
CA LYS A 863 18.18 1.07 -17.88
C LYS A 863 17.48 2.08 -18.75
N LYS A 864 16.90 3.09 -18.10
CA LYS A 864 16.41 4.32 -18.72
C LYS A 864 16.98 5.52 -17.97
N GLU A 865 17.73 6.37 -18.65
CA GLU A 865 18.28 7.63 -18.11
C GLU A 865 17.68 8.80 -18.91
N GLU A 866 16.75 9.56 -18.33
CA GLU A 866 16.07 10.68 -18.98
C GLU A 866 16.20 11.94 -18.10
N GLY A 867 17.21 12.75 -18.41
CA GLY A 867 17.56 13.95 -17.64
C GLY A 867 17.97 13.62 -16.20
N ASN A 868 17.18 14.12 -15.23
CA ASN A 868 17.39 13.91 -13.80
C ASN A 868 16.74 12.61 -13.28
N PHE A 869 15.96 11.91 -14.11
CA PHE A 869 15.35 10.63 -13.78
C PHE A 869 16.22 9.46 -14.28
N ARG A 870 16.41 8.45 -13.43
CA ARG A 870 17.04 7.17 -13.78
C ARG A 870 16.15 6.05 -13.29
N LEU A 871 15.84 5.11 -14.17
CA LEU A 871 15.22 3.82 -13.83
C LEU A 871 16.19 2.72 -14.23
N ASN A 872 16.44 1.78 -13.32
CA ASN A 872 17.25 0.60 -13.54
C ASN A 872 16.53 -0.61 -12.95
N ILE A 873 16.18 -1.59 -13.78
CA ILE A 873 15.54 -2.85 -13.38
C ILE A 873 16.52 -3.98 -13.71
N LYS A 874 16.98 -4.70 -12.69
CA LYS A 874 17.85 -5.87 -12.82
C LYS A 874 17.13 -7.11 -12.31
N ALA A 875 17.38 -8.24 -12.97
CA ALA A 875 17.04 -9.56 -12.45
C ALA A 875 18.19 -10.51 -12.78
N ASP A 876 18.76 -11.19 -11.79
CA ASP A 876 19.77 -12.22 -12.02
C ASP A 876 19.64 -13.41 -11.06
N SER A 877 20.34 -14.49 -11.37
CA SER A 877 20.24 -15.73 -10.62
C SER A 877 21.57 -16.46 -10.55
N ILE A 878 21.72 -17.36 -9.57
CA ILE A 878 22.93 -18.13 -9.28
C ILE A 878 22.50 -19.55 -8.93
N LYS A 879 23.20 -20.55 -9.48
CA LYS A 879 23.01 -21.95 -9.11
C LYS A 879 24.35 -22.66 -8.97
N ILE A 880 24.50 -23.40 -7.87
CA ILE A 880 25.74 -24.06 -7.46
C ILE A 880 25.41 -25.47 -7.00
N MET A 881 26.21 -26.45 -7.42
CA MET A 881 26.01 -27.85 -7.04
C MET A 881 27.35 -28.59 -6.96
N ASN A 882 27.44 -29.58 -6.07
CA ASN A 882 28.42 -30.67 -6.17
C ASN A 882 27.85 -31.94 -5.51
N VAL A 883 28.22 -33.11 -6.04
CA VAL A 883 27.86 -34.43 -5.53
C VAL A 883 29.13 -35.27 -5.43
N VAL A 884 29.46 -35.72 -4.24
CA VAL A 884 30.65 -36.52 -3.92
C VAL A 884 30.20 -37.93 -3.61
N GLU A 885 30.65 -38.90 -4.40
CA GLU A 885 30.42 -40.33 -4.16
C GLU A 885 31.71 -40.99 -3.70
N LYS A 886 31.70 -41.60 -2.52
CA LYS A 886 32.72 -42.58 -2.12
C LYS A 886 32.15 -43.98 -2.20
N LYS A 887 32.92 -44.91 -2.76
CA LYS A 887 32.55 -46.32 -2.90
C LYS A 887 33.65 -47.16 -2.28
N GLU A 888 33.31 -47.87 -1.21
CA GLU A 888 34.18 -48.83 -0.55
C GLU A 888 33.64 -50.24 -0.85
N ILE A 889 34.42 -51.04 -1.56
CA ILE A 889 34.06 -52.42 -1.92
C ILE A 889 34.96 -53.34 -1.11
N ASN A 890 34.39 -54.00 -0.11
CA ASN A 890 35.08 -55.04 0.66
C ASN A 890 34.53 -56.41 0.27
N SER A 891 35.40 -57.26 -0.28
CA SER A 891 35.09 -58.65 -0.61
C SER A 891 35.73 -59.59 0.42
N GLU A 892 34.90 -60.37 1.12
CA GLU A 892 35.35 -61.44 2.01
C GLU A 892 35.00 -62.79 1.37
N VAL A 893 35.98 -63.68 1.22
CA VAL A 893 35.76 -65.04 0.72
C VAL A 893 35.74 -66.01 1.90
N LYS A 894 34.65 -66.76 2.06
CA LYS A 894 34.53 -67.85 3.02
C LYS A 894 34.28 -69.16 2.29
N THR A 895 34.89 -70.23 2.80
CA THR A 895 34.67 -71.59 2.30
C THR A 895 33.89 -72.36 3.34
N LYS A 896 32.72 -72.87 2.96
CA LYS A 896 31.89 -73.73 3.81
C LYS A 896 31.80 -75.11 3.19
N ASN A 897 32.29 -76.10 3.93
CA ASN A 897 32.33 -77.49 3.51
C ASN A 897 31.16 -78.22 4.17
N ASN A 898 30.41 -79.02 3.41
CA ASN A 898 29.38 -79.93 3.91
C ASN A 898 29.24 -81.09 2.94
N TYR A 899 28.89 -82.29 3.40
CA TYR A 899 28.45 -83.36 2.50
C TYR A 899 26.92 -83.46 2.51
N PHE A 900 26.33 -83.68 1.34
CA PHE A 900 24.88 -83.57 1.13
C PHE A 900 24.24 -84.84 0.57
N ALA A 901 25.04 -85.67 -0.10
CA ALA A 901 24.60 -86.94 -0.66
C ALA A 901 25.71 -88.00 -0.63
N TRP A 902 25.35 -89.25 -0.90
CA TRP A 902 26.28 -90.37 -1.02
C TRP A 902 25.70 -91.51 -1.86
N SER A 903 26.54 -92.45 -2.29
CA SER A 903 26.16 -93.67 -3.01
C SER A 903 27.02 -94.86 -2.54
N TYR A 904 26.59 -96.09 -2.81
CA TYR A 904 27.38 -97.27 -2.49
C TYR A 904 28.43 -97.52 -3.56
N GLN A 905 29.70 -97.29 -3.21
CA GLN A 905 30.84 -97.63 -4.05
C GLN A 905 30.96 -99.15 -4.12
N ASP A 906 31.08 -99.79 -2.96
CA ASP A 906 31.01 -101.24 -2.83
C ASP A 906 29.97 -101.64 -1.76
N TYR A 907 29.02 -102.51 -2.14
CA TYR A 907 27.98 -103.02 -1.25
C TYR A 907 27.91 -104.54 -1.31
N ALA A 908 27.91 -105.16 -0.12
CA ALA A 908 27.63 -106.58 0.05
C ALA A 908 26.72 -106.75 1.28
N TRP A 909 25.54 -107.32 1.07
CA TRP A 909 24.47 -107.41 2.07
C TRP A 909 24.81 -108.19 3.36
N TYR A 910 25.90 -108.95 3.37
CA TYR A 910 26.45 -109.67 4.54
C TYR A 910 27.85 -109.20 4.98
N SER A 911 28.41 -108.13 4.40
CA SER A 911 29.76 -107.65 4.73
C SER A 911 29.74 -106.39 5.59
N PHE A 912 30.65 -106.31 6.55
CA PHE A 912 30.95 -105.08 7.29
C PHE A 912 31.82 -104.09 6.49
N ASN A 913 32.45 -104.54 5.38
CA ASN A 913 33.29 -103.73 4.50
C ASN A 913 32.48 -103.13 3.34
N ASN A 914 31.47 -102.31 3.64
CA ASN A 914 30.85 -101.47 2.61
C ASN A 914 31.68 -100.18 2.46
N SER A 915 32.00 -99.77 1.23
CA SER A 915 32.56 -98.46 0.95
C SER A 915 31.50 -97.54 0.33
N TYR A 916 31.56 -96.28 0.72
CA TYR A 916 30.61 -95.24 0.38
C TYR A 916 31.33 -94.16 -0.41
N ASN A 917 30.73 -93.72 -1.51
CA ASN A 917 31.17 -92.53 -2.23
C ASN A 917 30.30 -91.35 -1.78
N TYR A 918 30.87 -90.46 -0.96
CA TYR A 918 30.21 -89.25 -0.46
C TYR A 918 30.41 -88.08 -1.41
N PHE A 919 29.34 -87.32 -1.64
CA PHE A 919 29.38 -86.07 -2.38
C PHE A 919 29.43 -84.89 -1.41
N GLY A 920 30.59 -84.23 -1.40
CA GLY A 920 30.86 -82.98 -0.71
C GLY A 920 30.47 -81.79 -1.58
N ASP A 921 29.85 -80.78 -0.98
CA ASP A 921 29.74 -79.44 -1.54
C ASP A 921 30.73 -78.52 -0.81
N VAL A 922 31.68 -77.99 -1.57
CA VAL A 922 32.61 -76.95 -1.16
C VAL A 922 32.03 -75.63 -1.65
N LYS A 923 31.25 -74.96 -0.79
CA LYS A 923 30.67 -73.64 -1.09
C LYS A 923 31.72 -72.57 -0.91
N LYS A 924 32.08 -71.89 -1.99
CA LYS A 924 32.79 -70.61 -1.95
C LYS A 924 31.74 -69.50 -1.87
N GLU A 925 31.64 -68.86 -0.73
CA GLU A 925 30.84 -67.65 -0.53
C GLU A 925 31.74 -66.43 -0.72
N GLU A 926 31.51 -65.65 -1.77
CA GLU A 926 32.11 -64.34 -1.97
C GLU A 926 31.10 -63.28 -1.53
N LYS A 927 31.39 -62.65 -0.38
CA LYS A 927 30.56 -61.60 0.20
C LYS A 927 31.15 -60.25 -0.17
N THR A 928 30.50 -59.57 -1.11
CA THR A 928 30.82 -58.21 -1.50
C THR A 928 29.93 -57.24 -0.73
N VAL A 929 30.53 -56.42 0.14
CA VAL A 929 29.86 -55.29 0.78
C VAL A 929 30.29 -54.03 0.04
N ASN A 930 29.38 -53.45 -0.75
CA ASN A 930 29.57 -52.15 -1.37
C ASN A 930 28.92 -51.07 -0.50
N LYS A 931 29.73 -50.15 0.02
CA LYS A 931 29.27 -48.98 0.75
C LYS A 931 29.41 -47.74 -0.13
N ASN A 932 28.28 -47.19 -0.54
CA ASN A 932 28.19 -45.91 -1.23
C ASN A 932 27.91 -44.81 -0.17
N GLU A 933 28.77 -43.79 -0.05
CA GLU A 933 28.50 -42.55 0.69
C GLU A 933 28.31 -41.43 -0.35
N THR A 934 27.09 -40.90 -0.48
CA THR A 934 26.75 -39.82 -1.41
C THR A 934 26.48 -38.54 -0.63
N LYS A 935 27.36 -37.56 -0.77
CA LYS A 935 27.28 -36.26 -0.10
C LYS A 935 27.09 -35.14 -1.13
N SER A 936 25.98 -34.41 -1.06
CA SER A 936 25.63 -33.38 -2.05
C SER A 936 25.34 -32.02 -1.40
N LEU A 937 25.89 -30.95 -1.96
CA LEU A 937 25.58 -29.57 -1.59
C LEU A 937 24.97 -28.85 -2.81
N GLU A 938 23.77 -28.30 -2.62
CA GLU A 938 23.01 -27.53 -3.62
C GLU A 938 22.76 -26.11 -3.06
N HIS A 939 22.91 -25.07 -3.89
CA HIS A 939 22.58 -23.68 -3.56
C HIS A 939 21.99 -22.95 -4.77
N GLU A 940 20.88 -22.26 -4.57
CA GLU A 940 20.21 -21.42 -5.57
C GLU A 940 19.90 -20.04 -5.01
N LYS A 941 20.09 -19.00 -5.83
CA LYS A 941 19.77 -17.61 -5.51
C LYS A 941 19.09 -16.94 -6.71
N TYR A 942 18.07 -16.12 -6.46
CA TYR A 942 17.40 -15.30 -7.47
C TYR A 942 17.19 -13.90 -6.89
N ASP A 943 17.69 -12.86 -7.54
CA ASP A 943 17.55 -11.48 -7.10
C ASP A 943 16.86 -10.64 -8.19
N ILE A 944 15.96 -9.75 -7.77
CA ILE A 944 15.30 -8.73 -8.60
C ILE A 944 15.47 -7.39 -7.89
N ASP A 945 15.95 -6.37 -8.60
CA ASP A 945 16.25 -5.04 -8.06
C ASP A 945 15.66 -3.97 -8.99
N ILE A 946 14.82 -3.09 -8.44
CA ILE A 946 14.18 -1.97 -9.14
C ILE A 946 14.64 -0.68 -8.47
N GLU A 947 15.54 0.04 -9.13
CA GLU A 947 16.08 1.33 -8.72
C GLU A 947 15.43 2.45 -9.55
N ALA A 948 14.77 3.42 -8.91
CA ALA A 948 14.25 4.63 -9.53
C ALA A 948 14.75 5.87 -8.77
N GLU A 949 15.62 6.66 -9.38
CA GLU A 949 16.21 7.89 -8.84
C GLU A 949 15.67 9.10 -9.60
N TYR A 950 15.32 10.16 -8.87
CA TYR A 950 15.06 11.49 -9.41
C TYR A 950 15.81 12.52 -8.55
N GLY A 951 16.84 13.16 -9.12
CA GLY A 951 17.74 14.05 -8.36
C GLY A 951 17.85 15.45 -8.96
N GLN A 952 17.62 16.48 -8.14
CA GLN A 952 17.82 17.89 -8.49
C GLN A 952 18.72 18.58 -7.44
N GLU A 953 19.56 19.54 -7.87
CA GLU A 953 20.31 20.35 -6.88
C GLU A 953 19.39 21.27 -6.06
N LYS A 954 18.23 21.64 -6.58
CA LYS A 954 17.21 22.41 -5.85
C LYS A 954 15.83 21.95 -6.32
N GLY A 955 15.03 21.40 -5.41
CA GLY A 955 13.76 20.75 -5.73
C GLY A 955 13.59 19.40 -5.02
N ILE A 956 12.56 18.65 -5.41
CA ILE A 956 12.27 17.34 -4.85
C ILE A 956 13.29 16.31 -5.36
N ASN A 957 13.88 15.58 -4.42
CA ASN A 957 14.65 14.36 -4.66
C ASN A 957 13.82 13.15 -4.27
N PHE A 958 13.80 12.15 -5.13
CA PHE A 958 13.19 10.86 -4.87
C PHE A 958 14.20 9.76 -5.17
N ASN A 959 14.23 8.72 -4.35
CA ASN A 959 14.92 7.48 -4.64
C ASN A 959 14.02 6.33 -4.19
N LEU A 960 13.94 5.27 -4.96
CA LEU A 960 13.25 4.04 -4.64
C LEU A 960 14.17 2.90 -5.05
N ASN A 961 14.60 2.09 -4.10
CA ASN A 961 15.17 0.77 -4.36
C ASN A 961 14.19 -0.28 -3.83
N ILE A 962 13.79 -1.22 -4.69
CA ILE A 962 13.03 -2.42 -4.31
C ILE A 962 13.86 -3.64 -4.70
N ALA A 963 14.43 -4.33 -3.72
CA ALA A 963 15.21 -5.55 -3.92
C ALA A 963 14.50 -6.78 -3.31
N LEU A 964 14.09 -7.72 -4.16
CA LEU A 964 13.54 -9.03 -3.80
C LEU A 964 14.62 -10.10 -4.02
N GLY A 965 15.03 -10.81 -2.98
CA GLY A 965 16.06 -11.86 -3.06
C GLY A 965 15.60 -13.19 -2.46
N TYR A 966 15.55 -14.25 -3.28
CA TYR A 966 15.36 -15.65 -2.88
C TYR A 966 16.71 -16.35 -2.74
N ASN A 967 16.86 -17.20 -1.73
CA ASN A 967 18.04 -18.04 -1.50
C ASN A 967 17.61 -19.39 -0.89
N GLU A 968 18.04 -20.49 -1.50
CA GLU A 968 17.83 -21.87 -1.03
C GLU A 968 19.18 -22.58 -0.95
N THR A 969 19.47 -23.23 0.18
CA THR A 969 20.72 -23.97 0.40
C THR A 969 20.44 -25.29 1.08
N LYS A 970 21.07 -26.38 0.60
CA LYS A 970 20.69 -27.75 0.94
C LYS A 970 21.90 -28.69 0.92
N LEU A 971 22.18 -29.32 2.06
CA LEU A 971 23.21 -30.35 2.22
C LEU A 971 22.55 -31.69 2.52
N LYS A 972 22.98 -32.75 1.84
CA LYS A 972 22.61 -34.13 2.12
C LYS A 972 23.87 -34.98 2.26
N ASP A 973 23.79 -36.00 3.11
CA ASP A 973 24.75 -37.09 3.25
C ASP A 973 23.95 -38.38 3.45
N ILE A 974 24.01 -39.25 2.44
CA ILE A 974 23.25 -40.51 2.38
C ILE A 974 24.25 -41.65 2.28
N LYS A 975 24.19 -42.57 3.23
CA LYS A 975 24.92 -43.84 3.17
C LYS A 975 24.01 -44.93 2.67
N GLU A 976 24.54 -45.72 1.76
CA GLU A 976 23.88 -46.88 1.20
C GLU A 976 24.84 -48.06 1.31
N GLU A 977 24.40 -49.12 2.00
CA GLU A 977 25.14 -50.37 2.12
C GLU A 977 24.39 -51.44 1.32
N ILE A 978 25.00 -51.85 0.21
CA ILE A 978 24.54 -52.96 -0.64
C ILE A 978 25.41 -54.17 -0.29
N LYS A 979 24.81 -55.16 0.36
CA LYS A 979 25.45 -56.48 0.59
C LYS A 979 25.00 -57.40 -0.51
N ARG A 980 25.95 -57.87 -1.32
CA ARG A 980 25.78 -58.97 -2.27
C ARG A 980 26.56 -60.18 -1.76
N VAL A 981 25.89 -61.29 -1.56
CA VAL A 981 26.52 -62.59 -1.29
C VAL A 981 26.38 -63.43 -2.55
N GLU A 982 27.51 -63.83 -3.13
CA GLU A 982 27.55 -64.76 -4.26
C GLU A 982 28.11 -66.10 -3.77
N THR A 983 27.27 -67.12 -3.75
CA THR A 983 27.64 -68.48 -3.36
C THR A 983 27.87 -69.32 -4.62
N LYS A 984 29.02 -69.98 -4.73
CA LYS A 984 29.30 -70.97 -5.77
C LYS A 984 29.63 -72.33 -5.14
N SER A 985 28.87 -73.34 -5.50
CA SER A 985 29.11 -74.73 -5.07
C SER A 985 30.12 -75.42 -5.99
N LYS A 986 31.11 -76.11 -5.41
CA LYS A 986 31.97 -77.07 -6.10
C LYS A 986 31.71 -78.46 -5.52
N VAL A 987 31.25 -79.39 -6.35
CA VAL A 987 31.00 -80.77 -5.93
C VAL A 987 32.27 -81.60 -6.00
N ILE A 988 32.57 -82.30 -4.92
CA ILE A 988 33.70 -83.23 -4.82
C ILE A 988 33.22 -84.61 -4.37
N SER A 989 34.01 -85.65 -4.67
CA SER A 989 33.72 -87.05 -4.32
C SER A 989 34.79 -87.59 -3.36
N ILE A 990 34.32 -88.24 -2.29
CA ILE A 990 35.16 -88.78 -1.21
C ILE A 990 34.76 -90.24 -1.00
N GLU A 991 35.63 -91.17 -1.39
CA GLU A 991 35.45 -92.58 -1.06
C GLU A 991 35.89 -92.84 0.39
N SER A 992 35.04 -93.52 1.16
CA SER A 992 35.32 -93.83 2.57
C SER A 992 34.59 -95.09 3.02
N THR A 993 35.23 -95.88 3.87
CA THR A 993 34.59 -97.01 4.59
C THR A 993 33.89 -96.56 5.88
N LYS A 994 34.05 -95.29 6.29
CA LYS A 994 33.30 -94.70 7.40
C LYS A 994 31.84 -94.48 6.98
N LYS A 995 30.89 -94.73 7.88
CA LYS A 995 29.45 -94.45 7.66
C LYS A 995 29.08 -92.96 7.66
N PHE A 996 30.00 -92.09 8.11
CA PHE A 996 29.88 -90.64 8.08
C PHE A 996 31.29 -90.06 7.89
N ILE A 997 31.39 -88.95 7.16
CA ILE A 997 32.64 -88.19 6.97
C ILE A 997 32.59 -86.85 7.69
N ASN A 998 33.76 -86.30 8.02
CA ASN A 998 33.91 -84.99 8.67
C ASN A 998 34.59 -83.95 7.77
N ASP A 999 34.68 -82.70 8.21
CA ASP A 999 35.28 -81.62 7.41
C ASP A 999 36.74 -81.86 7.01
N THR A 1000 37.50 -82.64 7.80
CA THR A 1000 38.87 -83.03 7.47
C THR A 1000 38.91 -84.05 6.33
N ASP A 1001 38.01 -85.04 6.34
CA ASP A 1001 37.81 -85.96 5.21
C ASP A 1001 37.40 -85.19 3.94
N ILE A 1002 36.58 -84.15 4.07
CA ILE A 1002 36.16 -83.28 2.96
C ILE A 1002 37.33 -82.44 2.43
N GLN A 1003 38.15 -81.84 3.30
CA GLN A 1003 39.34 -81.08 2.88
C GLN A 1003 40.36 -81.95 2.15
N ASN A 1004 40.60 -83.18 2.61
CA ASN A 1004 41.50 -84.12 1.95
C ASN A 1004 40.98 -84.57 0.55
N GLY A 1005 39.67 -84.53 0.32
CA GLY A 1005 39.03 -84.92 -0.93
C GLY A 1005 38.95 -83.83 -2.03
N ILE A 1006 39.40 -82.59 -1.77
CA ILE A 1006 39.19 -81.43 -2.65
C ILE A 1006 39.72 -81.63 -4.10
N GLY A 1007 40.70 -82.51 -4.29
CA GLY A 1007 41.24 -82.87 -5.62
C GLY A 1007 40.32 -83.75 -6.49
N ASN A 1008 39.34 -84.43 -5.92
CA ASN A 1008 38.40 -85.30 -6.64
C ASN A 1008 37.12 -84.52 -7.03
N GLU A 1009 37.27 -83.56 -7.94
CA GLU A 1009 36.14 -82.78 -8.46
C GLU A 1009 35.21 -83.61 -9.35
N VAL A 1010 33.90 -83.41 -9.18
CA VAL A 1010 32.86 -84.03 -10.01
C VAL A 1010 32.48 -83.05 -11.12
N ALA A 1011 32.57 -83.47 -12.37
CA ALA A 1011 32.13 -82.65 -13.50
C ALA A 1011 30.59 -82.59 -13.54
N ILE A 1012 30.02 -81.42 -13.24
CA ILE A 1012 28.57 -81.21 -13.17
C ILE A 1012 28.04 -80.52 -14.43
N ASN A 1013 27.00 -81.09 -15.04
CA ASN A 1013 26.17 -80.44 -16.06
C ASN A 1013 25.01 -79.70 -15.39
N GLU A 1014 24.98 -78.37 -15.52
CA GLU A 1014 23.98 -77.47 -14.90
C GLU A 1014 22.53 -77.79 -15.28
N LYS A 1015 22.31 -78.47 -16.41
CA LYS A 1015 20.97 -78.88 -16.89
C LYS A 1015 20.48 -80.20 -16.30
N SER A 1016 21.36 -80.98 -15.65
CA SER A 1016 21.03 -82.29 -15.10
C SER A 1016 22.02 -82.65 -13.98
N LEU A 1017 21.79 -82.09 -12.78
CA LEU A 1017 22.70 -82.22 -11.65
C LEU A 1017 22.79 -83.69 -11.18
N LEU A 1018 21.63 -84.35 -11.01
CA LEU A 1018 21.53 -85.73 -10.54
C LEU A 1018 22.24 -86.69 -11.50
N ALA A 1019 21.93 -86.60 -12.80
CA ALA A 1019 22.54 -87.44 -13.82
C ALA A 1019 24.08 -87.28 -13.88
N SER A 1020 24.61 -86.10 -13.51
CA SER A 1020 26.05 -85.88 -13.43
C SER A 1020 26.69 -86.65 -12.26
N LEU A 1021 26.02 -86.69 -11.10
CA LEU A 1021 26.46 -87.47 -9.94
C LEU A 1021 26.36 -88.98 -10.21
N GLU A 1022 25.25 -89.44 -10.79
CA GLU A 1022 25.03 -90.84 -11.16
C GLU A 1022 26.07 -91.32 -12.19
N ALA A 1023 26.35 -90.50 -13.21
CA ALA A 1023 27.37 -90.78 -14.22
C ALA A 1023 28.79 -90.80 -13.62
N PHE A 1024 29.08 -89.94 -12.66
CA PHE A 1024 30.37 -89.96 -11.95
C PHE A 1024 30.53 -91.20 -11.06
N SER A 1025 29.50 -91.60 -10.30
CA SER A 1025 29.49 -92.86 -9.57
C SER A 1025 29.68 -94.06 -10.51
N LYS A 1026 29.04 -94.05 -11.68
CA LYS A 1026 29.24 -95.08 -12.72
C LYS A 1026 30.68 -95.12 -13.23
N TYR A 1027 31.27 -93.96 -13.52
CA TYR A 1027 32.67 -93.84 -13.96
C TYR A 1027 33.66 -94.32 -12.89
N LYS A 1028 33.37 -94.07 -11.61
CA LYS A 1028 34.15 -94.59 -10.48
C LYS A 1028 33.91 -96.08 -10.18
N GLY A 1029 33.03 -96.76 -10.92
CA GLY A 1029 32.78 -98.20 -10.76
C GLY A 1029 31.86 -98.57 -9.59
N ALA A 1030 31.06 -97.63 -9.08
CA ALA A 1030 30.13 -97.87 -7.97
C ALA A 1030 29.09 -98.95 -8.33
N LYS A 1031 28.87 -99.92 -7.44
CA LYS A 1031 27.86 -100.99 -7.67
C LYS A 1031 26.43 -100.47 -7.76
N TYR A 1032 26.11 -99.39 -7.05
CA TYR A 1032 24.80 -98.75 -7.09
C TYR A 1032 24.95 -97.28 -7.47
N HIS A 1033 24.30 -96.92 -8.58
CA HIS A 1033 24.37 -95.58 -9.17
C HIS A 1033 23.42 -94.59 -8.49
N ASP A 1034 22.44 -95.08 -7.73
CA ASP A 1034 21.48 -94.27 -7.00
C ASP A 1034 22.16 -93.37 -5.96
N ILE A 1035 21.81 -92.08 -5.99
CA ILE A 1035 22.33 -91.07 -5.07
C ILE A 1035 21.35 -90.86 -3.92
N TYR A 1036 21.80 -90.99 -2.68
CA TYR A 1036 20.99 -90.90 -1.47
C TYR A 1036 21.29 -89.65 -0.65
N ILE A 1037 20.29 -89.08 0.02
CA ILE A 1037 20.50 -87.98 0.98
C ILE A 1037 21.21 -88.46 2.25
N THR A 1038 21.91 -87.55 2.93
CA THR A 1038 22.65 -87.84 4.17
C THR A 1038 21.76 -88.09 5.38
N HIS A 1039 20.58 -87.48 5.43
CA HIS A 1039 19.63 -87.67 6.53
C HIS A 1039 18.69 -88.84 6.26
N LYS A 1040 18.75 -89.86 7.11
CA LYS A 1040 17.75 -90.94 7.13
C LYS A 1040 16.46 -90.42 7.78
N ASN A 1041 15.32 -90.55 7.10
CA ASN A 1041 14.01 -90.32 7.74
C ASN A 1041 13.87 -91.34 8.90
N PRO A 1042 13.59 -90.91 10.15
CA PRO A 1042 13.58 -91.81 11.31
C PRO A 1042 12.61 -93.00 11.20
N PHE A 1043 11.63 -92.95 10.30
CA PHE A 1043 10.65 -94.02 10.07
C PHE A 1043 10.90 -94.87 8.81
N ALA A 1044 11.97 -94.62 8.04
CA ALA A 1044 12.29 -95.38 6.83
C ALA A 1044 13.40 -96.42 7.08
N THR A 1045 13.26 -97.63 6.53
CA THR A 1045 14.31 -98.67 6.64
C THR A 1045 15.51 -98.40 5.72
N SER A 1046 15.26 -97.84 4.53
CA SER A 1046 16.26 -97.40 3.55
C SER A 1046 16.49 -95.88 3.60
N TYR A 1047 17.59 -95.41 2.99
CA TYR A 1047 17.77 -93.99 2.72
C TYR A 1047 16.97 -93.59 1.47
N ARG A 1048 16.49 -92.34 1.46
CA ARG A 1048 15.75 -91.78 0.33
C ARG A 1048 16.72 -91.33 -0.76
N LYS A 1049 16.38 -91.60 -2.02
CA LYS A 1049 17.12 -91.03 -3.17
C LYS A 1049 16.97 -89.50 -3.16
N ILE A 1050 18.05 -88.78 -3.49
CA ILE A 1050 17.97 -87.33 -3.70
C ILE A 1050 17.29 -87.04 -5.04
N THR A 1051 16.55 -85.93 -5.12
CA THR A 1051 15.89 -85.51 -6.36
C THR A 1051 16.64 -84.34 -7.03
N GLU A 1052 16.44 -84.16 -8.33
CA GLU A 1052 17.00 -83.03 -9.11
C GLU A 1052 16.62 -81.66 -8.52
N ILE A 1053 15.41 -81.54 -7.95
CA ILE A 1053 14.93 -80.30 -7.31
C ILE A 1053 15.73 -80.03 -6.04
N GLU A 1054 15.88 -81.02 -5.17
CA GLU A 1054 16.62 -80.88 -3.90
C GLU A 1054 18.11 -80.63 -4.13
N LEU A 1055 18.69 -81.19 -5.19
CA LEU A 1055 20.05 -80.85 -5.63
C LEU A 1055 20.17 -79.38 -6.03
N ARG A 1056 19.16 -78.78 -6.67
CA ARG A 1056 19.13 -77.36 -7.03
C ARG A 1056 18.89 -76.43 -5.84
N GLU A 1057 18.22 -76.90 -4.79
CA GLU A 1057 18.08 -76.17 -3.53
C GLU A 1057 19.36 -76.21 -2.67
N ILE A 1058 20.05 -77.34 -2.68
CA ILE A 1058 21.29 -77.56 -1.93
C ILE A 1058 22.49 -76.89 -2.62
N LEU A 1059 22.66 -77.08 -3.92
CA LEU A 1059 23.85 -76.66 -4.69
C LEU A 1059 23.63 -75.32 -5.38
N ALA A 1060 24.53 -74.37 -5.14
CA ALA A 1060 24.56 -73.07 -5.80
C ALA A 1060 25.37 -73.15 -7.11
N ILE A 1061 24.77 -73.76 -8.15
CA ILE A 1061 25.39 -73.97 -9.47
C ILE A 1061 24.54 -73.29 -10.56
N PRO A 1062 25.13 -72.45 -11.44
CA PRO A 1062 26.53 -72.01 -11.45
C PRO A 1062 26.91 -71.09 -10.28
N TYR A 1063 25.94 -70.36 -9.73
CA TYR A 1063 26.05 -69.52 -8.55
C TYR A 1063 24.65 -69.14 -8.01
N LYS A 1064 24.56 -68.72 -6.75
CA LYS A 1064 23.37 -68.12 -6.12
C LYS A 1064 23.74 -66.71 -5.64
N ILE A 1065 22.90 -65.71 -5.92
CA ILE A 1065 23.10 -64.32 -5.47
C ILE A 1065 21.99 -63.93 -4.50
N GLU A 1066 22.36 -63.38 -3.34
CA GLU A 1066 21.46 -62.73 -2.40
C GLU A 1066 21.90 -61.27 -2.19
N GLU A 1067 20.98 -60.31 -2.36
CA GLU A 1067 21.25 -58.88 -2.25
C GLU A 1067 20.36 -58.21 -1.19
N SER A 1068 20.94 -57.33 -0.37
CA SER A 1068 20.21 -56.50 0.60
C SER A 1068 20.75 -55.07 0.59
N ARG A 1069 19.83 -54.10 0.67
CA ARG A 1069 20.10 -52.67 0.57
C ARG A 1069 19.62 -51.95 1.83
N ILE A 1070 20.51 -51.24 2.50
CA ILE A 1070 20.21 -50.39 3.66
C ILE A 1070 20.56 -48.95 3.30
N VAL A 1071 19.66 -47.99 3.53
CA VAL A 1071 19.88 -46.57 3.24
C VAL A 1071 19.69 -45.74 4.52
N GLU A 1072 20.70 -44.94 4.86
CA GLU A 1072 20.75 -44.10 6.05
C GLU A 1072 21.05 -42.64 5.69
N GLU A 1073 20.09 -41.74 5.94
CA GLU A 1073 20.31 -40.29 5.87
C GLU A 1073 21.10 -39.85 7.11
N ASN A 1074 22.42 -39.64 6.97
CA ASN A 1074 23.28 -39.19 8.06
C ASN A 1074 23.22 -37.67 8.26
N ILE A 1075 23.10 -36.91 7.18
CA ILE A 1075 22.90 -35.45 7.21
C ILE A 1075 21.79 -35.08 6.23
N PHE A 1076 20.83 -34.30 6.69
CA PHE A 1076 19.90 -33.56 5.84
C PHE A 1076 19.70 -32.18 6.47
N LEU A 1077 20.22 -31.16 5.81
CA LEU A 1077 20.09 -29.75 6.18
C LEU A 1077 19.55 -28.98 4.99
N HIS A 1078 18.55 -28.14 5.21
CA HIS A 1078 17.92 -27.39 4.15
C HIS A 1078 17.33 -26.08 4.70
N ALA A 1079 17.76 -24.95 4.15
CA ALA A 1079 17.30 -23.62 4.52
C ALA A 1079 16.88 -22.82 3.28
N ARG A 1080 15.75 -22.12 3.39
CA ARG A 1080 15.22 -21.17 2.42
C ARG A 1080 15.07 -19.80 3.06
N ARG A 1081 15.38 -18.75 2.32
CA ARG A 1081 15.23 -17.35 2.73
C ARG A 1081 14.66 -16.55 1.56
N ILE A 1082 13.68 -15.69 1.86
CA ILE A 1082 13.21 -14.63 0.96
C ILE A 1082 13.42 -13.32 1.72
N ASN A 1083 14.15 -12.37 1.12
CA ASN A 1083 14.26 -11.00 1.61
C ASN A 1083 13.51 -10.07 0.64
N ILE A 1084 12.83 -9.07 1.19
CA ILE A 1084 12.16 -7.98 0.48
C ILE A 1084 12.69 -6.70 1.12
N ASN A 1085 13.56 -5.97 0.43
CA ASN A 1085 14.08 -4.70 0.90
C ASN A 1085 13.46 -3.59 0.07
N LEU A 1086 12.87 -2.60 0.73
CA LEU A 1086 12.36 -1.37 0.16
C LEU A 1086 13.13 -0.23 0.83
N ASP A 1087 13.85 0.58 0.06
CA ASP A 1087 14.51 1.81 0.54
C ASP A 1087 14.01 2.99 -0.30
N THR A 1088 13.04 3.73 0.24
CA THR A 1088 12.41 4.88 -0.41
C THR A 1088 12.85 6.15 0.27
N TYR A 1089 13.50 7.05 -0.46
CA TYR A 1089 13.79 8.41 -0.05
C TYR A 1089 12.83 9.40 -0.73
N LEU A 1090 12.29 10.32 0.05
CA LEU A 1090 11.67 11.54 -0.47
C LEU A 1090 12.24 12.73 0.30
N GLY A 1091 12.85 13.68 -0.40
CA GLY A 1091 13.41 14.88 0.20
C GLY A 1091 13.32 16.10 -0.70
N TYR A 1092 13.73 17.24 -0.18
CA TYR A 1092 13.70 18.52 -0.85
C TYR A 1092 15.02 19.26 -0.62
N SER A 1093 15.78 19.46 -1.70
CA SER A 1093 16.99 20.26 -1.70
C SER A 1093 16.68 21.74 -1.91
N LEU A 1094 17.27 22.57 -1.06
CA LEU A 1094 17.38 24.01 -1.17
C LEU A 1094 18.84 24.33 -1.51
N ASN A 1095 19.09 25.35 -2.32
CA ASN A 1095 20.42 25.97 -2.36
C ASN A 1095 20.31 27.38 -1.74
N PRO A 1096 20.63 27.59 -0.44
CA PRO A 1096 20.60 28.91 0.19
C PRO A 1096 21.60 29.90 -0.41
N THR A 1097 22.73 29.39 -0.92
CA THR A 1097 23.72 30.15 -1.72
C THR A 1097 24.20 29.24 -2.86
N GLU A 1098 24.92 29.78 -3.86
CA GLU A 1098 25.45 28.95 -4.96
C GLU A 1098 26.38 27.82 -4.47
N ASN A 1099 27.04 28.05 -3.33
CA ASN A 1099 27.97 27.12 -2.71
C ASN A 1099 27.36 26.29 -1.57
N ILE A 1100 26.08 26.43 -1.22
CA ILE A 1100 25.45 25.65 -0.14
C ILE A 1100 24.19 24.99 -0.66
N ASN A 1101 24.07 23.67 -0.44
CA ASN A 1101 22.86 22.89 -0.65
C ASN A 1101 22.37 22.34 0.70
N VAL A 1102 21.12 22.56 1.10
CA VAL A 1102 20.49 21.97 2.29
C VAL A 1102 19.33 21.10 1.82
N SER A 1103 19.42 19.79 2.05
CA SER A 1103 18.37 18.83 1.72
C SER A 1103 17.66 18.34 2.98
N LEU A 1104 16.35 18.54 3.06
CA LEU A 1104 15.50 18.03 4.13
C LEU A 1104 14.65 16.89 3.56
N GLY A 1105 14.68 15.70 4.14
CA GLY A 1105 13.90 14.58 3.63
C GLY A 1105 13.62 13.50 4.65
N MET A 1106 12.88 12.50 4.22
CA MET A 1106 12.53 11.32 4.99
C MET A 1106 12.81 10.08 4.15
N ARG A 1107 13.50 9.12 4.74
CA ARG A 1107 13.75 7.81 4.14
C ARG A 1107 12.94 6.75 4.87
N TYR A 1108 12.18 5.95 4.14
CA TYR A 1108 11.53 4.76 4.65
C TYR A 1108 12.30 3.53 4.18
N LYS A 1109 12.77 2.72 5.13
CA LYS A 1109 13.32 1.40 4.88
C LYS A 1109 12.35 0.35 5.37
N LEU A 1110 12.17 -0.74 4.63
CA LEU A 1110 11.44 -1.93 5.06
C LEU A 1110 12.17 -3.16 4.56
N ASN A 1111 12.68 -3.96 5.48
CA ASN A 1111 13.33 -5.24 5.22
C ASN A 1111 12.41 -6.36 5.73
N GLY A 1112 11.51 -6.81 4.86
CA GLY A 1112 10.77 -8.06 5.05
C GLY A 1112 11.70 -9.25 4.84
N ARG A 1113 11.59 -10.26 5.71
CA ARG A 1113 12.40 -11.48 5.63
C ARG A 1113 11.59 -12.68 6.10
N TYR A 1114 11.44 -13.65 5.20
CA TYR A 1114 10.93 -14.98 5.47
C TYR A 1114 12.09 -15.98 5.49
N GLU A 1115 12.14 -16.85 6.49
CA GLU A 1115 13.15 -17.90 6.62
C GLU A 1115 12.43 -19.23 6.95
N SER A 1116 12.80 -20.33 6.28
CA SER A 1116 12.23 -21.65 6.58
C SER A 1116 13.25 -22.78 6.42
N THR A 1117 13.02 -23.86 7.15
CA THR A 1117 13.83 -25.08 7.13
C THR A 1117 12.91 -26.30 7.09
N ASN A 1118 13.30 -27.34 6.35
CA ASN A 1118 12.59 -28.63 6.33
C ASN A 1118 13.03 -29.48 7.54
N LYS A 1119 12.86 -30.81 7.47
CA LYS A 1119 13.47 -31.72 8.45
C LYS A 1119 14.97 -31.40 8.60
N ILE A 1120 15.47 -31.46 9.82
CA ILE A 1120 16.91 -31.36 10.14
C ILE A 1120 17.33 -32.73 10.64
N ILE A 1121 18.27 -33.37 9.95
CA ILE A 1121 18.87 -34.64 10.35
C ILE A 1121 20.38 -34.40 10.50
N LEU A 1122 20.92 -34.68 11.68
CA LEU A 1122 22.33 -34.56 12.03
C LEU A 1122 22.73 -35.77 12.88
N LYS A 1123 23.16 -36.86 12.23
CA LYS A 1123 23.44 -38.15 12.87
C LYS A 1123 22.22 -38.60 13.70
N ASN A 1124 22.31 -38.50 15.03
CA ASN A 1124 21.27 -38.90 15.98
C ASN A 1124 20.20 -37.81 16.23
N ILE A 1125 20.42 -36.55 15.81
CA ILE A 1125 19.46 -35.45 15.99
C ILE A 1125 18.50 -35.43 14.80
N LYS A 1126 17.19 -35.53 15.06
CA LYS A 1126 16.12 -35.44 14.06
C LYS A 1126 15.07 -34.44 14.53
N LEU A 1127 14.92 -33.32 13.84
CA LEU A 1127 13.93 -32.27 14.14
C LEU A 1127 13.00 -32.03 12.93
N TYR A 1128 11.74 -31.70 13.22
CA TYR A 1128 10.78 -31.24 12.21
C TYR A 1128 11.09 -29.81 11.75
N GLY A 1129 10.65 -29.47 10.54
CA GLY A 1129 10.84 -28.14 9.96
C GLY A 1129 10.20 -26.99 10.74
N SER A 1130 10.59 -25.78 10.38
CA SER A 1130 10.16 -24.53 11.01
C SER A 1130 10.17 -23.37 10.01
N ARG A 1131 9.40 -22.32 10.29
CA ARG A 1131 9.34 -21.10 9.47
C ARG A 1131 9.22 -19.86 10.36
N HIS A 1132 9.85 -18.77 9.94
CA HIS A 1132 9.84 -17.48 10.63
C HIS A 1132 9.60 -16.35 9.62
N PHE A 1133 8.86 -15.32 10.05
CA PHE A 1133 8.67 -14.08 9.32
C PHE A 1133 9.11 -12.91 10.22
N SER A 1134 9.87 -11.99 9.65
CA SER A 1134 10.32 -10.77 10.31
C SER A 1134 10.21 -9.59 9.35
N PHE A 1135 9.76 -8.44 9.83
CA PHE A 1135 9.71 -7.18 9.08
C PHE A 1135 10.44 -6.12 9.89
N ASP A 1136 11.66 -5.80 9.52
CA ASP A 1136 12.47 -4.75 10.15
C ASP A 1136 12.33 -3.47 9.31
N SER A 1137 11.62 -2.44 9.79
CA SER A 1137 11.45 -1.16 9.08
C SER A 1137 12.11 0.01 9.83
N ALA A 1138 12.48 1.07 9.11
CA ALA A 1138 13.02 2.27 9.70
C ALA A 1138 12.47 3.52 9.01
N ILE A 1139 12.00 4.49 9.78
CA ILE A 1139 11.69 5.84 9.31
C ILE A 1139 12.86 6.73 9.70
N ILE A 1140 13.49 7.36 8.73
CA ILE A 1140 14.74 8.11 8.89
C ILE A 1140 14.51 9.53 8.36
N PRO A 1141 14.01 10.47 9.20
CA PRO A 1141 14.13 11.89 8.93
C PRO A 1141 15.62 12.22 8.80
N GLU A 1142 15.98 12.96 7.75
CA GLU A 1142 17.35 13.34 7.45
C GLU A 1142 17.44 14.80 7.00
N ILE A 1143 18.42 15.50 7.56
CA ILE A 1143 18.85 16.83 7.19
C ILE A 1143 20.26 16.70 6.66
N LYS A 1144 20.48 16.98 5.39
CA LYS A 1144 21.81 17.06 4.76
C LYS A 1144 22.11 18.53 4.47
N MET A 1145 23.34 18.96 4.65
CA MET A 1145 23.89 20.20 4.13
C MET A 1145 25.21 19.89 3.43
N THR A 1146 25.41 20.46 2.25
CA THR A 1146 26.53 20.18 1.35
C THR A 1146 27.09 21.51 0.84
N TYR A 1147 28.28 21.89 1.28
CA TYR A 1147 28.99 23.10 0.86
C TYR A 1147 29.92 22.78 -0.33
N LYS A 1148 29.67 23.33 -1.52
CA LYS A 1148 30.61 23.28 -2.67
C LYS A 1148 31.82 24.18 -2.36
N LEU A 1149 32.96 23.56 -2.06
CA LEU A 1149 34.23 24.27 -1.81
C LEU A 1149 34.83 24.79 -3.13
N ILE A 1150 34.77 23.95 -4.18
CA ILE A 1150 35.05 24.29 -5.58
C ILE A 1150 34.12 23.44 -6.47
N HIS A 1151 34.09 23.69 -7.79
CA HIS A 1151 33.16 23.02 -8.72
C HIS A 1151 33.10 21.48 -8.58
N ASN A 1152 34.24 20.87 -8.29
CA ASN A 1152 34.43 19.42 -8.17
C ASN A 1152 34.59 18.91 -6.72
N LEU A 1153 34.56 19.76 -5.67
CA LEU A 1153 34.78 19.32 -4.28
C LEU A 1153 33.72 19.91 -3.35
N LYS A 1154 33.12 19.08 -2.50
CA LYS A 1154 32.06 19.47 -1.58
C LYS A 1154 32.34 18.96 -0.17
N ALA A 1155 32.14 19.78 0.84
CA ALA A 1155 31.98 19.32 2.23
C ALA A 1155 30.52 18.97 2.49
N ARG A 1156 30.27 17.93 3.29
CA ARG A 1156 28.94 17.42 3.63
C ARG A 1156 28.81 17.29 5.15
N ILE A 1157 27.65 17.64 5.67
CA ILE A 1157 27.18 17.31 7.00
C ILE A 1157 25.74 16.78 6.89
N SER A 1158 25.37 15.76 7.65
CA SER A 1158 23.99 15.28 7.66
C SER A 1158 23.58 14.67 8.98
N ALA A 1159 22.54 15.23 9.60
CA ALA A 1159 21.87 14.64 10.75
C ALA A 1159 20.76 13.69 10.27
N GLU A 1160 20.81 12.43 10.69
CA GLU A 1160 19.80 11.40 10.47
C GLU A 1160 19.24 10.97 11.84
N LEU A 1161 17.91 10.83 11.96
CA LEU A 1161 17.24 10.37 13.17
C LEU A 1161 16.49 9.03 12.92
N PRO A 1162 17.18 7.94 12.55
CA PRO A 1162 16.54 6.67 12.23
C PRO A 1162 15.77 6.09 13.43
N MET A 1163 14.46 5.96 13.24
CA MET A 1163 13.50 5.30 14.12
C MET A 1163 13.27 3.88 13.60
N TYR A 1164 13.70 2.87 14.35
CA TYR A 1164 13.63 1.46 13.95
C TYR A 1164 12.42 0.76 14.57
N PHE A 1165 11.77 -0.06 13.76
CA PHE A 1165 10.62 -0.89 14.09
C PHE A 1165 10.88 -2.33 13.62
N LYS A 1166 10.32 -3.32 14.32
CA LYS A 1166 10.41 -4.74 13.96
C LYS A 1166 9.12 -5.45 14.32
N ASN A 1167 8.47 -6.05 13.33
CA ASN A 1167 7.16 -6.70 13.45
C ASN A 1167 6.09 -5.76 14.04
N LYS A 1168 5.98 -4.53 13.49
CA LYS A 1168 5.20 -3.38 13.99
C LYS A 1168 5.72 -2.72 15.27
N ASP A 1169 6.35 -3.46 16.20
CA ASP A 1169 6.90 -2.86 17.41
C ASP A 1169 8.03 -1.88 17.12
N PHE A 1170 7.99 -0.69 17.69
CA PHE A 1170 9.18 0.16 17.81
C PHE A 1170 10.29 -0.55 18.60
N LYS A 1171 11.57 -0.31 18.23
CA LYS A 1171 12.75 -0.86 18.91
C LYS A 1171 13.67 0.21 19.47
N GLU A 1172 14.11 1.17 18.65
CA GLU A 1172 15.02 2.23 19.08
C GLU A 1172 14.97 3.45 18.14
N VAL A 1173 15.33 4.63 18.64
CA VAL A 1173 15.77 5.76 17.82
C VAL A 1173 17.28 5.89 18.00
N LYS A 1174 18.03 5.95 16.90
CA LYS A 1174 19.43 6.43 16.93
C LYS A 1174 19.49 7.84 16.37
N PHE A 1175 20.48 8.62 16.81
CA PHE A 1175 20.83 9.91 16.22
C PHE A 1175 22.24 9.84 15.66
N ASN A 1176 22.38 10.15 14.37
CA ASN A 1176 23.64 10.04 13.65
C ASN A 1176 23.91 11.33 12.86
N ILE A 1177 24.99 12.03 13.18
CA ILE A 1177 25.55 13.11 12.36
C ILE A 1177 26.69 12.53 11.53
N LYS A 1178 26.56 12.49 10.22
CA LYS A 1178 27.65 12.17 9.30
C LYS A 1178 28.28 13.46 8.81
N THR A 1179 29.59 13.56 8.79
CA THR A 1179 30.34 14.63 8.10
C THR A 1179 31.23 14.01 7.04
N GLY A 1180 31.69 14.76 6.04
CA GLY A 1180 32.60 14.24 5.02
C GLY A 1180 32.94 15.21 3.90
N LEU A 1181 33.78 14.78 2.96
CA LEU A 1181 34.14 15.48 1.73
C LEU A 1181 33.84 14.58 0.52
N GLU A 1182 33.08 15.08 -0.44
CA GLU A 1182 32.74 14.47 -1.74
C GLU A 1182 33.49 15.21 -2.87
N TYR A 1183 34.47 14.57 -3.50
CA TYR A 1183 35.09 15.03 -4.75
C TYR A 1183 34.42 14.35 -5.95
N LYS A 1184 34.10 15.08 -7.02
CA LYS A 1184 33.42 14.57 -8.23
C LYS A 1184 34.03 15.19 -9.49
N TRP A 1185 34.46 14.37 -10.46
CA TRP A 1185 35.10 14.79 -11.72
C TRP A 1185 34.42 14.21 -12.96
#